data_AF-A0A4U0VMY3-F1
#
_entry.id   AF-A0A4U0VMY3-F1
#
_cell.length_a   1.000
_cell.length_b   1.000
_cell.length_c   1.000
_cell.angle_alpha   90.00
_cell.angle_beta   90.00
_cell.angle_gamma   90.00
#
_symmetry.space_group_name_H-M   'P 1'
#
loop_
_entity.id
_entity.type
_entity.pdbx_description
1 polymer ?
#
loop_
_entity_poly.entity_id
_entity_poly.type
_entity_poly.pdbx_seq_one_letter_code
_entity_poly.pdbx_strand_id
1 'polypeptide(L)'
;MTRSLLTSGYGGKIYSLSFDPTQNAPALVIDSTTDGGPASTWFSLSERHAILYAGCEFAEPDGEVRSFSYDRATGRLSPLNTGKCGQGPVHIALSSDGRRLFTANYSDGSLSALALKEDGTIDATVETKTKRYTGSGPSEERQEAPHVHGVYVDPTGEYLLAADLGSDVLRVVKIASGAFEDMPAITLPPGNGPRHLLIVPPNERSSRTLVYLIEELSSTIAVFELEYPSDKQAALNLKEIQREVSTLPPDWKDSPGDWTAAEIVLSPNGRYLYATNRSPVDNLAAFDTLTIFELRADGGLNTVNSPKYVNLGGLGPRHFALSPETADEPAGKYLAVALERSNEVVILEVDQEKQDEMKEVARLKDVDQPTCIHYRLFAGGYEGKILQLDFDPTRPAQERLRKTNDFECGKAPTWLTFSPDGRFMWSADEWGPEQGTVTSLRIAEDGSLETLDTLSTGGLWPCHSALLTSTNPAQLVTTNYKGANVHCAPVKPTGELDADAVETISMMGTGSPLGPIEWRQEQAHPHGAHPDPTGTVIVVPDLGTDDLRILHVDTATGAVTTGEVIHQQPGDGPRHVLFGPLRATDNAAHEASLYVMNELDNSLSVLRVSYPPKGSPLPPHPTFTPIQNRISLLPPQPFAHQTSFESWHSAELVLSPCGRFLVASNRAEGHDPLAGTREGPEDLLAVFEVKSDGTLLEKSRKLVSSGGRAPRHISFSSESILHPWKSTDPAYLAVALHDSNDIVIFDFSAGGELEEVARLGDVGRPGIVLWA
;
A
#
# COMPACT_ATOMS: atom_id res chain seq x y z
N MET A 1 2.80 15.92 11.75
CA MET A 1 3.96 15.15 11.25
C MET A 1 4.53 15.86 10.04
N THR A 2 5.82 16.15 10.05
CA THR A 2 6.60 16.57 8.87
C THR A 2 6.37 15.60 7.69
N ARG A 3 6.24 16.18 6.50
CA ARG A 3 5.93 15.52 5.23
C ARG A 3 7.11 15.71 4.28
N SER A 4 7.73 14.63 3.83
CA SER A 4 8.86 14.66 2.91
C SER A 4 8.41 14.45 1.47
N LEU A 5 9.10 15.09 0.52
CA LEU A 5 8.98 14.84 -0.92
C LEU A 5 10.33 15.05 -1.62
N LEU A 6 10.52 14.44 -2.78
CA LEU A 6 11.55 14.78 -3.75
C LEU A 6 11.02 15.78 -4.79
N THR A 7 11.91 16.31 -5.62
CA THR A 7 11.53 17.22 -6.71
C THR A 7 12.72 17.48 -7.66
N SER A 8 12.55 17.57 -8.99
CA SER A 8 13.66 17.72 -9.96
C SER A 8 13.25 18.43 -11.25
N GLY A 9 14.24 18.89 -12.04
CA GLY A 9 14.01 19.11 -13.48
C GLY A 9 15.10 19.84 -14.24
N TYR A 10 14.71 20.83 -15.06
CA TYR A 10 15.57 21.46 -16.09
C TYR A 10 16.88 22.03 -15.54
N GLY A 11 16.92 22.50 -14.28
CA GLY A 11 18.15 22.91 -13.59
C GLY A 11 19.15 21.80 -13.28
N GLY A 12 18.83 20.55 -13.63
CA GLY A 12 19.69 19.37 -13.49
C GLY A 12 19.89 18.87 -12.07
N LYS A 13 19.05 19.32 -11.13
CA LYS A 13 19.09 18.94 -9.72
C LYS A 13 17.91 18.05 -9.37
N ILE A 14 18.11 17.18 -8.39
CA ILE A 14 17.05 16.54 -7.64
C ILE A 14 17.18 17.01 -6.20
N TYR A 15 16.11 17.54 -5.63
CA TYR A 15 16.00 18.02 -4.27
C TYR A 15 15.24 17.01 -3.42
N SER A 16 15.56 16.94 -2.13
CA SER A 16 14.63 16.49 -1.10
C SER A 16 14.12 17.71 -0.36
N LEU A 17 12.81 17.79 -0.17
CA LEU A 17 12.09 18.85 0.52
C LEU A 17 11.24 18.28 1.66
N SER A 18 10.90 19.10 2.64
CA SER A 18 9.92 18.74 3.66
C SER A 18 9.11 19.94 4.16
N PHE A 19 7.89 19.69 4.65
CA PHE A 19 7.05 20.69 5.32
C PHE A 19 6.29 20.07 6.50
N ASP A 20 6.04 20.86 7.54
CA ASP A 20 5.25 20.45 8.71
C ASP A 20 3.90 21.19 8.72
N PRO A 21 2.78 20.50 8.40
CA PRO A 21 1.45 21.11 8.36
C PRO A 21 0.90 21.50 9.74
N THR A 22 1.54 21.10 10.85
CA THR A 22 1.07 21.45 12.21
C THR A 22 1.46 22.87 12.62
N GLN A 23 2.38 23.50 11.88
CA GLN A 23 2.86 24.85 12.18
C GLN A 23 1.81 25.91 11.82
N ASN A 24 1.78 27.00 12.59
CA ASN A 24 0.85 28.13 12.37
C ASN A 24 1.11 28.90 11.05
N ALA A 25 2.19 28.57 10.34
CA ALA A 25 2.47 28.93 8.96
C ALA A 25 3.47 27.90 8.38
N PRO A 26 3.00 26.79 7.78
CA PRO A 26 3.87 25.72 7.30
C PRO A 26 4.88 26.19 6.25
N ALA A 27 6.16 26.00 6.55
CA ALA A 27 7.24 26.27 5.60
C ALA A 27 7.65 24.97 4.89
N LEU A 28 7.79 25.04 3.56
CA LEU A 28 8.44 24.00 2.77
C LEU A 28 9.93 24.34 2.68
N VAL A 29 10.81 23.42 3.05
CA VAL A 29 12.28 23.61 3.15
C VAL A 29 13.03 22.61 2.26
N ILE A 30 14.33 22.85 2.04
CA ILE A 30 15.23 21.93 1.32
C ILE A 30 16.08 21.15 2.33
N ASP A 31 15.94 19.83 2.34
CA ASP A 31 16.73 18.92 3.20
C ASP A 31 18.02 18.46 2.54
N SER A 32 17.99 18.24 1.22
CA SER A 32 19.18 17.92 0.43
C SER A 32 19.03 18.24 -1.06
N THR A 33 20.14 18.19 -1.80
CA THR A 33 20.18 18.39 -3.25
C THR A 33 21.30 17.54 -3.86
N THR A 34 20.98 16.83 -4.94
CA THR A 34 21.87 15.93 -5.68
C THR A 34 21.91 16.34 -7.17
N ASP A 35 23.05 16.18 -7.84
CA ASP A 35 23.17 16.36 -9.29
C ASP A 35 22.43 15.22 -10.02
N GLY A 36 21.28 15.55 -10.60
CA GLY A 36 20.46 14.64 -11.38
C GLY A 36 20.99 14.42 -12.80
N GLY A 37 21.86 15.31 -13.30
CA GLY A 37 22.34 15.34 -14.69
C GLY A 37 21.67 16.39 -15.58
N PRO A 38 22.01 16.45 -16.88
CA PRO A 38 21.52 17.52 -17.77
C PRO A 38 19.99 17.50 -17.96
N ALA A 39 19.30 18.45 -17.31
CA ALA A 39 17.85 18.59 -17.30
C ALA A 39 17.11 17.28 -16.89
N SER A 40 17.07 17.01 -15.58
CA SER A 40 16.45 15.83 -14.96
C SER A 40 14.91 15.93 -14.86
N THR A 41 14.25 16.23 -15.97
CA THR A 41 12.84 16.68 -16.06
C THR A 41 11.81 15.62 -15.72
N TRP A 42 12.21 14.35 -15.71
CA TRP A 42 11.42 13.25 -15.18
C TRP A 42 12.28 12.34 -14.32
N PHE A 43 11.71 11.79 -13.25
CA PHE A 43 12.22 10.57 -12.65
C PHE A 43 11.09 9.60 -12.33
N SER A 44 11.44 8.32 -12.29
CA SER A 44 10.58 7.27 -11.72
C SER A 44 11.36 6.51 -10.65
N LEU A 45 10.69 6.19 -9.54
CA LEU A 45 11.20 5.31 -8.49
C LEU A 45 10.89 3.85 -8.84
N SER A 46 11.82 2.94 -8.55
CA SER A 46 11.52 1.51 -8.45
C SER A 46 11.38 1.12 -6.98
N GLU A 47 10.20 0.74 -6.53
CA GLU A 47 10.05 0.33 -5.12
C GLU A 47 10.77 -0.98 -4.81
N ARG A 48 10.83 -1.89 -5.80
CA ARG A 48 11.64 -3.14 -5.75
C ARG A 48 13.13 -2.87 -5.50
N HIS A 49 13.65 -1.72 -5.94
CA HIS A 49 15.09 -1.44 -5.97
C HIS A 49 15.52 -0.11 -5.33
N ALA A 50 14.61 0.74 -4.81
CA ALA A 50 14.87 2.12 -4.33
C ALA A 50 15.93 2.84 -5.17
N ILE A 51 15.79 2.68 -6.48
CA ILE A 51 16.54 3.42 -7.44
C ILE A 51 15.59 4.43 -8.04
N LEU A 52 15.93 5.69 -7.87
CA LEU A 52 15.40 6.77 -8.66
C LEU A 52 16.16 6.78 -9.99
N TYR A 53 15.44 6.67 -11.10
CA TYR A 53 16.00 6.81 -12.43
C TYR A 53 15.56 8.17 -12.99
N ALA A 54 16.50 9.08 -13.21
CA ALA A 54 16.25 10.40 -13.77
C ALA A 54 16.59 10.42 -15.27
N GLY A 55 15.62 10.83 -16.09
CA GLY A 55 15.83 11.10 -17.51
C GLY A 55 16.53 12.44 -17.69
N CYS A 56 17.70 12.45 -18.33
CA CYS A 56 18.45 13.66 -18.64
C CYS A 56 18.06 14.15 -20.03
N GLU A 57 17.06 15.05 -20.09
CA GLU A 57 16.48 15.56 -21.34
C GLU A 57 17.51 16.22 -22.26
N PHE A 58 18.52 16.89 -21.68
CA PHE A 58 19.57 17.62 -22.42
C PHE A 58 20.93 16.90 -22.41
N ALA A 59 20.93 15.57 -22.30
CA ALA A 59 22.13 14.76 -22.51
C ALA A 59 22.47 14.65 -24.01
N GLU A 60 23.76 14.77 -24.34
CA GLU A 60 24.29 14.83 -25.71
C GLU A 60 25.62 14.05 -25.79
N PRO A 61 25.93 13.31 -26.87
CA PRO A 61 25.18 13.21 -28.13
C PRO A 61 24.04 12.18 -28.11
N ASP A 62 23.95 11.36 -27.08
CA ASP A 62 22.86 10.40 -26.84
C ASP A 62 22.09 10.83 -25.60
N GLY A 63 20.80 10.47 -25.49
CA GLY A 63 20.07 10.65 -24.23
C GLY A 63 20.63 9.75 -23.12
N GLU A 64 20.49 10.19 -21.87
CA GLU A 64 20.98 9.46 -20.70
C GLU A 64 19.90 9.29 -19.63
N VAL A 65 19.92 8.14 -18.96
CA VAL A 65 19.19 7.90 -17.71
C VAL A 65 20.21 7.68 -16.60
N ARG A 66 20.18 8.51 -15.55
CA ARG A 66 21.03 8.32 -14.36
C ARG A 66 20.25 7.61 -13.26
N SER A 67 20.88 6.64 -12.61
CA SER A 67 20.34 5.90 -11.47
C SER A 67 20.94 6.39 -10.15
N PHE A 68 20.10 6.51 -9.11
CA PHE A 68 20.48 6.93 -7.76
C PHE A 68 19.83 6.02 -6.74
N SER A 69 20.63 5.46 -5.83
CA SER A 69 20.10 4.83 -4.61
C SER A 69 19.40 5.87 -3.75
N TYR A 70 18.23 5.52 -3.22
CA TYR A 70 17.31 6.40 -2.53
C TYR A 70 17.06 5.94 -1.09
N ASP A 71 17.64 6.65 -0.11
CA ASP A 71 17.37 6.42 1.31
C ASP A 71 16.00 7.01 1.66
N ARG A 72 14.96 6.15 1.66
CA ARG A 72 13.57 6.49 1.95
C ARG A 72 13.39 7.32 3.22
N ALA A 73 14.08 6.92 4.29
CA ALA A 73 13.96 7.52 5.62
C ALA A 73 14.49 8.96 5.71
N THR A 74 15.41 9.37 4.82
CA THR A 74 16.06 10.69 4.85
C THR A 74 15.91 11.51 3.56
N GLY A 75 15.25 10.96 2.54
CA GLY A 75 15.10 11.59 1.22
C GLY A 75 16.39 11.64 0.39
N ARG A 76 17.48 11.00 0.85
CA ARG A 76 18.82 11.22 0.28
C ARG A 76 19.09 10.36 -0.94
N LEU A 77 19.66 10.97 -1.97
CA LEU A 77 19.99 10.33 -3.25
C LEU A 77 21.51 10.23 -3.43
N SER A 78 22.03 9.00 -3.51
CA SER A 78 23.45 8.74 -3.82
C SER A 78 23.59 8.12 -5.21
N PRO A 79 24.43 8.67 -6.11
CA PRO A 79 24.53 8.24 -7.50
C PRO A 79 25.11 6.83 -7.65
N LEU A 80 24.57 6.07 -8.61
CA LEU A 80 24.99 4.70 -8.91
C LEU A 80 25.62 4.61 -10.32
N ASN A 81 24.83 4.63 -11.39
CA ASN A 81 25.33 4.55 -12.76
C ASN A 81 24.44 5.21 -13.82
N THR A 82 24.95 5.31 -15.04
CA THR A 82 24.24 5.89 -16.19
C THR A 82 24.01 4.84 -17.27
N GLY A 83 22.82 4.87 -17.89
CA GLY A 83 22.50 4.18 -19.14
C GLY A 83 22.23 5.16 -20.27
N LYS A 84 22.42 4.72 -21.51
CA LYS A 84 22.07 5.50 -22.71
C LYS A 84 20.67 5.17 -23.20
N CYS A 85 20.01 6.11 -23.86
CA CYS A 85 18.70 5.97 -24.50
C CYS A 85 18.60 6.86 -25.75
N GLY A 86 17.42 6.97 -26.36
CA GLY A 86 17.12 8.02 -27.34
C GLY A 86 17.17 9.41 -26.69
N GLN A 87 17.36 10.43 -27.51
CA GLN A 87 17.58 11.82 -27.06
C GLN A 87 16.29 12.43 -26.49
N GLY A 88 16.41 13.20 -25.40
CA GLY A 88 15.27 13.79 -24.70
C GLY A 88 14.39 12.80 -23.93
N PRO A 89 14.91 11.96 -23.02
CA PRO A 89 14.09 11.06 -22.19
C PRO A 89 13.22 11.84 -21.18
N VAL A 90 11.93 12.02 -21.47
CA VAL A 90 10.98 12.88 -20.71
C VAL A 90 9.93 12.12 -19.89
N HIS A 91 9.86 10.79 -20.01
CA HIS A 91 9.01 9.94 -19.16
C HIS A 91 9.63 8.55 -19.04
N ILE A 92 9.53 7.94 -17.85
CA ILE A 92 10.14 6.65 -17.54
C ILE A 92 9.08 5.68 -16.98
N ALA A 93 9.01 4.48 -17.55
CA ALA A 93 8.26 3.36 -16.98
C ALA A 93 9.18 2.17 -16.72
N LEU A 94 8.87 1.38 -15.70
CA LEU A 94 9.59 0.16 -15.35
C LEU A 94 8.77 -1.06 -15.77
N SER A 95 9.42 -2.13 -16.22
CA SER A 95 8.73 -3.41 -16.41
C SER A 95 8.30 -4.00 -15.07
N SER A 96 7.20 -4.75 -15.12
CA SER A 96 6.61 -5.47 -13.98
C SER A 96 7.53 -6.47 -13.29
N ASP A 97 8.56 -6.96 -13.99
CA ASP A 97 9.59 -7.85 -13.44
C ASP A 97 10.80 -7.10 -12.84
N GLY A 98 10.83 -5.76 -12.93
CA GLY A 98 11.97 -4.92 -12.53
C GLY A 98 13.23 -5.06 -13.41
N ARG A 99 13.18 -5.84 -14.50
CA ARG A 99 14.37 -6.16 -15.33
C ARG A 99 14.58 -5.21 -16.50
N ARG A 100 13.68 -4.25 -16.75
CA ARG A 100 13.79 -3.26 -17.83
C ARG A 100 13.29 -1.90 -17.40
N LEU A 101 13.92 -0.88 -17.97
CA LEU A 101 13.49 0.50 -17.92
C LEU A 101 13.13 0.95 -19.34
N PHE A 102 11.97 1.55 -19.50
CA PHE A 102 11.48 2.12 -20.75
C PHE A 102 11.49 3.65 -20.68
N THR A 103 12.02 4.30 -21.72
CA THR A 103 12.00 5.77 -21.84
C THR A 103 11.13 6.20 -23.01
N ALA A 104 10.37 7.28 -22.82
CA ALA A 104 9.77 8.09 -23.87
C ALA A 104 10.77 9.19 -24.25
N ASN A 105 11.23 9.20 -25.50
CA ASN A 105 12.28 10.10 -25.98
C ASN A 105 11.65 11.15 -26.92
N TYR A 106 11.54 12.38 -26.42
CA TYR A 106 10.84 13.49 -27.09
C TYR A 106 11.62 14.02 -28.29
N SER A 107 12.90 14.32 -28.11
CA SER A 107 13.73 15.04 -29.11
C SER A 107 13.98 14.24 -30.38
N ASP A 108 13.85 12.91 -30.32
CA ASP A 108 14.20 12.01 -31.42
C ASP A 108 13.14 10.96 -31.77
N GLY A 109 11.92 11.16 -31.27
CA GLY A 109 10.72 10.43 -31.66
C GLY A 109 10.79 8.93 -31.40
N SER A 110 11.28 8.51 -30.22
CA SER A 110 11.62 7.11 -29.97
C SER A 110 11.20 6.57 -28.61
N LEU A 111 11.14 5.24 -28.53
CA LEU A 111 11.11 4.49 -27.27
C LEU A 111 12.44 3.76 -27.09
N SER A 112 13.01 3.77 -25.88
CA SER A 112 14.12 2.87 -25.54
C SER A 112 13.71 1.82 -24.51
N ALA A 113 14.32 0.64 -24.60
CA ALA A 113 14.34 -0.36 -23.52
C ALA A 113 15.79 -0.61 -23.08
N LEU A 114 16.10 -0.18 -21.86
CA LEU A 114 17.35 -0.43 -21.16
C LEU A 114 17.16 -1.69 -20.30
N ALA A 115 18.19 -2.53 -20.19
CA ALA A 115 18.18 -3.65 -19.24
C ALA A 115 18.57 -3.18 -17.84
N LEU A 116 17.97 -3.79 -16.82
CA LEU A 116 18.32 -3.59 -15.41
C LEU A 116 18.88 -4.91 -14.85
N LYS A 117 19.86 -4.80 -13.95
CA LYS A 117 20.43 -5.92 -13.21
C LYS A 117 19.53 -6.32 -12.04
N GLU A 118 19.95 -7.34 -11.29
CA GLU A 118 19.19 -7.86 -10.13
C GLU A 118 19.21 -6.92 -8.91
N ASP A 119 20.18 -6.00 -8.86
CA ASP A 119 20.22 -4.87 -7.92
C ASP A 119 19.44 -3.64 -8.44
N GLY A 120 18.80 -3.73 -9.61
CA GLY A 120 18.11 -2.63 -10.29
C GLY A 120 19.04 -1.62 -10.99
N THR A 121 20.36 -1.68 -10.80
CA THR A 121 21.27 -0.78 -11.53
C THR A 121 21.21 -1.06 -13.02
N ILE A 122 21.42 -0.03 -13.85
CA ILE A 122 21.29 -0.17 -15.29
C ILE A 122 22.40 -1.10 -15.82
N ASP A 123 22.05 -2.09 -16.64
CA ASP A 123 23.05 -2.97 -17.26
C ASP A 123 23.59 -2.35 -18.55
N ALA A 124 24.56 -1.46 -18.39
CA ALA A 124 25.31 -0.85 -19.49
C ALA A 124 26.18 -1.84 -20.29
N THR A 125 26.19 -3.14 -19.97
CA THR A 125 26.80 -4.18 -20.82
C THR A 125 25.83 -4.76 -21.85
N VAL A 126 24.52 -4.54 -21.67
CA VAL A 126 23.47 -4.93 -22.63
C VAL A 126 23.15 -3.75 -23.54
N GLU A 127 23.08 -4.01 -24.85
CA GLU A 127 22.71 -3.00 -25.84
C GLU A 127 21.27 -2.49 -25.60
N THR A 128 21.13 -1.18 -25.41
CA THR A 128 19.82 -0.53 -25.27
C THR A 128 19.07 -0.57 -26.60
N LYS A 129 17.84 -1.07 -26.58
CA LYS A 129 17.03 -1.21 -27.78
C LYS A 129 16.20 0.05 -27.97
N THR A 130 16.60 0.91 -28.92
CA THR A 130 15.87 2.14 -29.26
C THR A 130 15.08 1.97 -30.56
N LYS A 131 13.77 2.20 -30.49
CA LYS A 131 12.80 2.14 -31.58
C LYS A 131 12.38 3.56 -31.95
N ARG A 132 12.88 4.05 -33.08
CA ARG A 132 12.49 5.34 -33.68
C ARG A 132 11.20 5.18 -34.47
N TYR A 133 10.32 6.17 -34.40
CA TYR A 133 9.06 6.22 -35.13
C TYR A 133 9.12 7.17 -36.33
N THR A 134 8.04 7.18 -37.12
CA THR A 134 7.81 8.11 -38.23
C THR A 134 6.35 8.56 -38.22
N GLY A 135 6.12 9.81 -38.61
CA GLY A 135 4.82 10.48 -38.58
C GLY A 135 5.02 11.99 -38.41
N SER A 136 3.91 12.72 -38.47
CA SER A 136 3.83 14.17 -38.26
C SER A 136 2.35 14.54 -38.03
N GLY A 137 2.09 15.54 -37.21
CA GLY A 137 0.76 16.15 -37.03
C GLY A 137 0.57 17.40 -37.90
N PRO A 138 -0.51 18.17 -37.69
CA PRO A 138 -0.77 19.42 -38.42
C PRO A 138 0.00 20.65 -37.88
N SER A 139 0.58 20.61 -36.68
CA SER A 139 1.37 21.74 -36.16
C SER A 139 2.81 21.75 -36.71
N GLU A 140 3.15 22.77 -37.50
CA GLU A 140 4.48 22.94 -38.11
C GLU A 140 5.62 23.20 -37.09
N GLU A 141 5.30 23.51 -35.83
CA GLU A 141 6.26 23.84 -34.75
C GLU A 141 6.38 22.78 -33.64
N ARG A 142 5.36 21.92 -33.48
CA ARG A 142 5.28 20.95 -32.38
C ARG A 142 5.06 19.50 -32.84
N GLN A 143 4.89 19.27 -34.14
CA GLN A 143 4.51 17.98 -34.72
C GLN A 143 5.13 17.76 -36.10
N GLU A 144 6.27 18.38 -36.38
CA GLU A 144 7.06 18.21 -37.60
C GLU A 144 7.68 16.80 -37.72
N ALA A 145 7.84 16.13 -36.58
CA ALA A 145 8.31 14.77 -36.42
C ALA A 145 7.57 14.10 -35.25
N PRO A 146 7.74 12.78 -35.01
CA PRO A 146 7.22 12.13 -33.81
C PRO A 146 7.90 12.67 -32.54
N HIS A 147 7.13 12.82 -31.46
CA HIS A 147 7.61 13.26 -30.16
C HIS A 147 6.97 12.40 -29.08
N VAL A 148 7.64 11.30 -28.72
CA VAL A 148 7.12 10.36 -27.74
C VAL A 148 7.33 10.96 -26.35
N HIS A 149 6.26 11.46 -25.74
CA HIS A 149 6.31 12.17 -24.46
C HIS A 149 5.94 11.24 -23.28
N GLY A 150 4.99 10.32 -23.44
CA GLY A 150 4.56 9.41 -22.38
C GLY A 150 4.85 7.94 -22.71
N VAL A 151 5.16 7.12 -21.71
CA VAL A 151 5.29 5.65 -21.86
C VAL A 151 4.75 4.93 -20.62
N TYR A 152 3.85 3.97 -20.83
CA TYR A 152 3.10 3.32 -19.75
C TYR A 152 3.03 1.82 -19.98
N VAL A 153 3.39 1.03 -18.96
CA VAL A 153 3.13 -0.42 -18.95
C VAL A 153 1.67 -0.65 -18.59
N ASP A 154 1.00 -1.50 -19.36
CA ASP A 154 -0.41 -1.84 -19.14
C ASP A 154 -0.60 -2.76 -17.90
N PRO A 155 -1.79 -2.81 -17.29
CA PRO A 155 -2.09 -3.68 -16.13
C PRO A 155 -1.78 -5.19 -16.30
N THR A 156 -1.62 -5.71 -17.52
CA THR A 156 -1.20 -7.11 -17.77
C THR A 156 0.32 -7.29 -17.85
N GLY A 157 1.09 -6.22 -18.03
CA GLY A 157 2.54 -6.25 -18.24
C GLY A 157 2.97 -6.74 -19.63
N GLU A 158 2.04 -7.02 -20.54
CA GLU A 158 2.35 -7.52 -21.89
C GLU A 158 2.53 -6.40 -22.93
N TYR A 159 2.08 -5.17 -22.64
CA TYR A 159 2.05 -4.05 -23.58
C TYR A 159 2.59 -2.74 -22.98
N LEU A 160 3.24 -1.94 -23.82
CA LEU A 160 3.42 -0.51 -23.64
C LEU A 160 2.35 0.26 -24.44
N LEU A 161 1.76 1.26 -23.81
CA LEU A 161 1.07 2.36 -24.49
C LEU A 161 1.99 3.59 -24.38
N ALA A 162 2.34 4.20 -25.50
CA ALA A 162 3.19 5.39 -25.52
C ALA A 162 2.54 6.54 -26.30
N ALA A 163 2.53 7.71 -25.69
CA ALA A 163 1.88 8.91 -26.21
C ALA A 163 2.84 9.69 -27.10
N ASP A 164 2.50 9.79 -28.39
CA ASP A 164 3.30 10.44 -29.42
C ASP A 164 2.64 11.76 -29.84
N LEU A 165 3.01 12.82 -29.12
CA LEU A 165 2.54 14.19 -29.30
C LEU A 165 2.72 14.65 -30.74
N GLY A 166 3.88 14.30 -31.33
CA GLY A 166 4.27 14.71 -32.67
C GLY A 166 3.57 13.97 -33.82
N SER A 167 2.77 12.93 -33.55
CA SER A 167 2.07 12.16 -34.58
C SER A 167 0.58 11.92 -34.30
N ASP A 168 0.00 12.52 -33.25
CA ASP A 168 -1.40 12.33 -32.83
C ASP A 168 -1.81 10.85 -32.67
N VAL A 169 -0.93 10.04 -32.07
CA VAL A 169 -1.20 8.61 -31.82
C VAL A 169 -0.80 8.15 -30.42
N LEU A 170 -1.49 7.12 -29.94
CA LEU A 170 -0.92 6.19 -28.97
C LEU A 170 -0.24 5.04 -29.71
N ARG A 171 1.09 4.98 -29.66
CA ARG A 171 1.88 3.82 -30.11
C ARG A 171 1.58 2.66 -29.15
N VAL A 172 1.29 1.48 -29.68
CA VAL A 172 1.07 0.26 -28.88
C VAL A 172 2.18 -0.73 -29.23
N VAL A 173 2.91 -1.19 -28.23
CA VAL A 173 4.07 -2.09 -28.42
C VAL A 173 3.97 -3.25 -27.45
N LYS A 174 3.98 -4.47 -27.97
CA LYS A 174 3.95 -5.69 -27.16
C LYS A 174 5.36 -6.08 -26.74
N ILE A 175 5.53 -6.45 -25.47
CA ILE A 175 6.84 -6.59 -24.79
C ILE A 175 7.35 -8.05 -24.82
N ALA A 176 7.10 -8.75 -25.93
CA ALA A 176 7.40 -10.18 -26.06
C ALA A 176 8.92 -10.44 -26.05
N SER A 177 9.39 -11.27 -25.10
CA SER A 177 10.76 -11.82 -25.06
C SER A 177 11.91 -10.79 -25.14
N GLY A 178 11.66 -9.54 -24.76
CA GLY A 178 12.64 -8.45 -24.85
C GLY A 178 12.85 -7.89 -26.26
N ALA A 179 11.88 -8.06 -27.16
CA ALA A 179 11.74 -7.30 -28.40
C ALA A 179 10.57 -6.32 -28.27
N PHE A 180 10.62 -5.24 -29.05
CA PHE A 180 9.47 -4.38 -29.31
C PHE A 180 8.71 -4.92 -30.53
N GLU A 181 7.54 -5.50 -30.30
CA GLU A 181 6.60 -5.93 -31.35
C GLU A 181 5.55 -4.81 -31.53
N ASP A 182 5.67 -4.00 -32.60
CA ASP A 182 4.71 -2.92 -32.85
C ASP A 182 3.33 -3.49 -33.18
N MET A 183 2.33 -3.12 -32.39
CA MET A 183 0.91 -3.34 -32.70
C MET A 183 0.36 -2.13 -33.48
N PRO A 184 -0.83 -2.22 -34.10
CA PRO A 184 -1.49 -1.05 -34.68
C PRO A 184 -1.67 0.07 -33.63
N ALA A 185 -1.15 1.26 -33.95
CA ALA A 185 -1.29 2.44 -33.09
C ALA A 185 -2.73 2.99 -33.14
N ILE A 186 -3.19 3.57 -32.04
CA ILE A 186 -4.51 4.24 -31.98
C ILE A 186 -4.34 5.69 -32.43
N THR A 187 -5.10 6.10 -33.46
CA THR A 187 -5.11 7.47 -33.98
C THR A 187 -6.07 8.38 -33.20
N LEU A 188 -5.66 9.63 -33.01
CA LEU A 188 -6.40 10.69 -32.33
C LEU A 188 -6.70 11.83 -33.34
N PRO A 189 -7.55 12.82 -33.00
CA PRO A 189 -7.76 13.99 -33.84
C PRO A 189 -6.43 14.72 -34.14
N PRO A 190 -6.21 15.17 -35.39
CA PRO A 190 -5.02 15.92 -35.74
C PRO A 190 -4.91 17.24 -34.96
N GLY A 191 -3.76 17.46 -34.31
CA GLY A 191 -3.44 18.67 -33.55
C GLY A 191 -3.71 18.60 -32.05
N ASN A 192 -4.06 17.42 -31.52
CA ASN A 192 -4.33 17.25 -30.09
C ASN A 192 -3.04 17.05 -29.27
N GLY A 193 -2.05 16.35 -29.81
CA GLY A 193 -0.75 16.15 -29.18
C GLY A 193 -0.81 15.36 -27.86
N PRO A 194 -1.07 14.03 -27.89
CA PRO A 194 -1.17 13.22 -26.67
C PRO A 194 0.10 13.29 -25.82
N ARG A 195 -0.05 13.55 -24.51
CA ARG A 195 1.07 13.76 -23.60
C ARG A 195 1.19 12.65 -22.56
N HIS A 196 0.35 12.66 -21.54
CA HIS A 196 0.36 11.71 -20.42
C HIS A 196 -0.99 10.97 -20.33
N LEU A 197 -1.00 9.78 -19.70
CA LEU A 197 -2.23 9.03 -19.49
C LEU A 197 -2.25 8.23 -18.18
N LEU A 198 -3.46 7.87 -17.75
CA LEU A 198 -3.72 6.95 -16.64
C LEU A 198 -4.40 5.69 -17.18
N ILE A 199 -3.84 4.52 -16.88
CA ILE A 199 -4.51 3.22 -17.13
C ILE A 199 -5.07 2.69 -15.81
N VAL A 200 -6.36 2.97 -15.60
CA VAL A 200 -7.12 2.59 -14.40
C VAL A 200 -7.70 1.19 -14.62
N PRO A 201 -7.25 0.15 -13.90
CA PRO A 201 -7.83 -1.19 -14.01
C PRO A 201 -9.24 -1.24 -13.41
N PRO A 202 -9.99 -2.35 -13.62
CA PRO A 202 -11.27 -2.58 -12.97
C PRO A 202 -11.19 -2.38 -11.45
N ASN A 203 -12.13 -1.63 -10.89
CA ASN A 203 -12.20 -1.27 -9.48
C ASN A 203 -13.67 -1.13 -9.03
N GLU A 204 -13.90 -0.69 -7.80
CA GLU A 204 -15.26 -0.52 -7.23
C GLU A 204 -16.18 0.40 -8.03
N ARG A 205 -15.63 1.31 -8.84
CA ARG A 205 -16.38 2.30 -9.64
C ARG A 205 -16.57 1.88 -11.10
N SER A 206 -15.83 0.90 -11.61
CA SER A 206 -16.07 0.30 -12.94
C SER A 206 -15.41 -1.07 -13.10
N SER A 207 -16.14 -2.01 -13.69
CA SER A 207 -15.67 -3.35 -14.08
C SER A 207 -14.79 -3.38 -15.34
N ARG A 208 -14.30 -2.22 -15.79
CA ARG A 208 -13.63 -2.01 -17.09
C ARG A 208 -12.28 -1.34 -16.86
N THR A 209 -11.30 -1.66 -17.70
CA THR A 209 -10.06 -0.88 -17.77
C THR A 209 -10.36 0.44 -18.49
N LEU A 210 -10.10 1.56 -17.83
CA LEU A 210 -10.31 2.90 -18.37
C LEU A 210 -8.97 3.58 -18.64
N VAL A 211 -8.89 4.30 -19.77
CA VAL A 211 -7.75 5.15 -20.13
C VAL A 211 -8.19 6.60 -20.15
N TYR A 212 -7.58 7.42 -19.31
CA TYR A 212 -7.72 8.88 -19.33
C TYR A 212 -6.45 9.45 -19.94
N LEU A 213 -6.57 10.16 -21.06
CA LEU A 213 -5.46 10.70 -21.85
C LEU A 213 -5.54 12.22 -21.86
N ILE A 214 -4.47 12.91 -21.45
CA ILE A 214 -4.36 14.36 -21.60
C ILE A 214 -3.63 14.71 -22.89
N GLU A 215 -4.21 15.64 -23.64
CA GLU A 215 -3.81 16.09 -24.97
C GLU A 215 -3.24 17.52 -24.82
N GLU A 216 -1.92 17.68 -24.99
CA GLU A 216 -1.18 18.91 -24.65
C GLU A 216 -1.59 20.09 -25.54
N LEU A 217 -1.63 19.90 -26.86
CA LEU A 217 -1.72 20.99 -27.84
C LEU A 217 -3.14 21.53 -28.02
N SER A 218 -4.15 20.72 -27.70
CA SER A 218 -5.57 21.11 -27.69
C SER A 218 -6.10 21.45 -26.30
N SER A 219 -5.29 21.27 -25.24
CA SER A 219 -5.71 21.35 -23.84
C SER A 219 -7.03 20.61 -23.57
N THR A 220 -7.06 19.32 -23.92
CA THR A 220 -8.24 18.44 -23.77
C THR A 220 -7.92 17.14 -23.03
N ILE A 221 -8.96 16.47 -22.54
CA ILE A 221 -8.91 15.08 -22.08
C ILE A 221 -9.79 14.21 -22.98
N ALA A 222 -9.27 13.05 -23.35
CA ALA A 222 -10.00 11.95 -23.95
C ALA A 222 -10.10 10.76 -22.99
N VAL A 223 -11.22 10.05 -23.02
CA VAL A 223 -11.56 8.93 -22.13
C VAL A 223 -11.99 7.73 -22.95
N PHE A 224 -11.36 6.59 -22.70
CA PHE A 224 -11.57 5.34 -23.43
C PHE A 224 -11.76 4.15 -22.49
N GLU A 225 -12.47 3.14 -22.97
CA GLU A 225 -12.45 1.78 -22.45
C GLU A 225 -11.37 0.99 -23.20
N LEU A 226 -10.41 0.41 -22.47
CA LEU A 226 -9.35 -0.44 -23.03
C LEU A 226 -9.80 -1.90 -23.03
N GLU A 227 -10.18 -2.38 -24.22
CA GLU A 227 -10.64 -3.74 -24.45
C GLU A 227 -9.45 -4.63 -24.89
N TYR A 228 -9.16 -5.65 -24.09
CA TYR A 228 -8.16 -6.68 -24.39
C TYR A 228 -8.80 -7.80 -25.22
N PRO A 229 -8.31 -8.09 -26.44
CA PRO A 229 -8.84 -9.18 -27.26
C PRO A 229 -8.49 -10.54 -26.65
N SER A 230 -9.39 -11.53 -26.86
CA SER A 230 -9.15 -12.92 -26.45
C SER A 230 -8.08 -13.64 -27.30
N ASP A 231 -7.77 -13.11 -28.49
CA ASP A 231 -6.60 -13.49 -29.27
C ASP A 231 -5.44 -12.52 -28.97
N LYS A 232 -4.36 -13.02 -28.36
CA LYS A 232 -3.13 -12.28 -28.04
C LYS A 232 -2.30 -11.83 -29.27
N GLN A 233 -2.79 -12.05 -30.49
CA GLN A 233 -2.24 -11.49 -31.73
C GLN A 233 -3.13 -10.39 -32.34
N ALA A 234 -4.35 -10.17 -31.84
CA ALA A 234 -5.19 -9.06 -32.26
C ALA A 234 -4.74 -7.75 -31.60
N ALA A 235 -5.07 -6.62 -32.22
CA ALA A 235 -4.78 -5.29 -31.67
C ALA A 235 -5.62 -5.01 -30.41
N LEU A 236 -5.03 -4.28 -29.46
CA LEU A 236 -5.80 -3.66 -28.37
C LEU A 236 -6.81 -2.66 -28.96
N ASN A 237 -8.02 -2.60 -28.41
CA ASN A 237 -9.05 -1.67 -28.84
C ASN A 237 -9.26 -0.57 -27.78
N LEU A 238 -9.18 0.70 -28.19
CA LEU A 238 -9.65 1.83 -27.38
C LEU A 238 -11.03 2.25 -27.88
N LYS A 239 -12.04 1.89 -27.11
CA LYS A 239 -13.45 2.20 -27.35
C LYS A 239 -13.76 3.53 -26.68
N GLU A 240 -14.19 4.49 -27.48
CA GLU A 240 -14.45 5.86 -27.03
C GLU A 240 -15.58 5.95 -26.01
N ILE A 241 -15.33 6.66 -24.89
CA ILE A 241 -16.36 7.05 -23.91
C ILE A 241 -16.65 8.56 -24.05
N GLN A 242 -15.61 9.38 -24.18
CA GLN A 242 -15.72 10.84 -24.27
C GLN A 242 -14.42 11.43 -24.86
N ARG A 243 -14.50 12.55 -25.59
CA ARG A 243 -13.34 13.25 -26.17
C ARG A 243 -13.49 14.76 -26.10
N GLU A 244 -12.41 15.46 -26.44
CA GLU A 244 -12.37 16.92 -26.63
C GLU A 244 -12.89 17.68 -25.40
N VAL A 245 -12.71 17.10 -24.21
CA VAL A 245 -13.13 17.74 -22.96
C VAL A 245 -12.08 18.77 -22.58
N SER A 246 -12.30 20.02 -22.95
CA SER A 246 -11.35 21.09 -22.65
C SER A 246 -11.09 21.21 -21.15
N THR A 247 -9.82 21.33 -20.81
CA THR A 247 -9.34 21.56 -19.44
C THR A 247 -9.30 23.05 -19.08
N LEU A 248 -9.76 23.95 -19.97
CA LEU A 248 -9.65 25.40 -19.83
C LEU A 248 -10.99 26.07 -19.45
N PRO A 249 -10.97 27.20 -18.71
CA PRO A 249 -12.14 28.03 -18.44
C PRO A 249 -12.93 28.40 -19.72
N PRO A 250 -14.28 28.34 -19.74
CA PRO A 250 -15.07 28.53 -20.97
C PRO A 250 -14.94 29.89 -21.66
N ASP A 251 -14.49 30.93 -20.95
CA ASP A 251 -14.24 32.27 -21.49
C ASP A 251 -12.83 32.43 -22.10
N TRP A 252 -11.95 31.44 -21.90
CA TRP A 252 -10.59 31.45 -22.46
C TRP A 252 -10.62 30.89 -23.87
N LYS A 253 -10.14 31.68 -24.83
CA LYS A 253 -9.95 31.24 -26.20
C LYS A 253 -8.60 30.55 -26.31
N ASP A 254 -8.64 29.31 -26.75
CA ASP A 254 -7.45 28.55 -27.12
C ASP A 254 -7.29 28.56 -28.64
N SER A 255 -6.14 28.97 -29.14
CA SER A 255 -5.65 28.56 -30.45
C SER A 255 -4.74 27.35 -30.19
N PRO A 256 -4.81 26.24 -30.94
CA PRO A 256 -4.02 25.05 -30.63
C PRO A 256 -2.53 25.37 -30.45
N GLY A 257 -2.00 25.08 -29.26
CA GLY A 257 -0.64 25.41 -28.81
C GLY A 257 -0.49 26.70 -27.97
N ASP A 258 -1.52 27.55 -27.85
CA ASP A 258 -1.51 28.70 -26.92
C ASP A 258 -1.44 28.19 -25.47
N TRP A 259 -2.43 27.38 -25.07
CA TRP A 259 -2.40 26.67 -23.79
C TRP A 259 -1.85 25.27 -23.96
N THR A 260 -1.00 24.86 -23.02
CA THR A 260 -0.41 23.51 -23.02
C THR A 260 -0.77 22.76 -21.75
N ALA A 261 -1.70 21.81 -21.87
CA ALA A 261 -2.02 20.87 -20.80
C ALA A 261 -0.79 20.02 -20.44
N ALA A 262 -0.69 19.58 -19.19
CA ALA A 262 0.49 18.91 -18.66
C ALA A 262 0.15 17.61 -17.96
N GLU A 263 -0.13 17.63 -16.66
CA GLU A 263 -0.20 16.42 -15.85
C GLU A 263 -1.63 15.96 -15.62
N ILE A 264 -1.84 14.66 -15.39
CA ILE A 264 -3.17 14.06 -15.20
C ILE A 264 -3.15 12.99 -14.09
N VAL A 265 -3.94 13.18 -13.03
CA VAL A 265 -3.96 12.29 -11.85
C VAL A 265 -5.40 12.04 -11.40
N LEU A 266 -5.68 10.82 -10.95
CA LEU A 266 -6.97 10.42 -10.37
C LEU A 266 -6.94 10.61 -8.84
N SER A 267 -8.03 11.10 -8.25
CA SER A 267 -8.23 11.06 -6.79
C SER A 267 -8.19 9.61 -6.26
N PRO A 268 -7.63 9.33 -5.08
CA PRO A 268 -7.58 7.97 -4.53
C PRO A 268 -8.94 7.28 -4.35
N ASN A 269 -10.00 8.01 -3.99
CA ASN A 269 -11.37 7.49 -3.94
C ASN A 269 -12.03 7.30 -5.34
N GLY A 270 -11.27 7.53 -6.41
CA GLY A 270 -11.70 7.42 -7.82
C GLY A 270 -12.80 8.39 -8.26
N ARG A 271 -13.18 9.42 -7.47
CA ARG A 271 -14.28 10.34 -7.76
C ARG A 271 -13.92 11.50 -8.69
N TYR A 272 -12.70 12.01 -8.61
CA TYR A 272 -12.26 13.21 -9.30
C TYR A 272 -11.04 12.95 -10.18
N LEU A 273 -10.93 13.69 -11.28
CA LEU A 273 -9.78 13.70 -12.17
C LEU A 273 -9.20 15.11 -12.21
N TYR A 274 -7.92 15.20 -11.85
CA TYR A 274 -7.13 16.42 -11.81
C TYR A 274 -6.28 16.54 -13.07
N ALA A 275 -6.19 17.75 -13.63
CA ALA A 275 -5.36 18.06 -14.79
C ALA A 275 -4.71 19.45 -14.65
N THR A 276 -3.48 19.65 -15.12
CA THR A 276 -2.83 20.98 -15.09
C THR A 276 -2.66 21.60 -16.47
N ASN A 277 -2.74 22.94 -16.56
CA ASN A 277 -2.56 23.70 -17.81
C ASN A 277 -1.61 24.88 -17.64
N ARG A 278 -0.77 25.10 -18.65
CA ARG A 278 0.26 26.13 -18.70
C ARG A 278 -0.13 27.19 -19.75
N SER A 279 -0.13 28.47 -19.37
CA SER A 279 -0.39 29.60 -20.29
C SER A 279 0.73 29.80 -21.33
N PRO A 280 0.48 30.53 -22.44
CA PRO A 280 1.53 30.92 -23.38
C PRO A 280 2.69 31.62 -22.67
N VAL A 281 3.93 31.43 -23.14
CA VAL A 281 5.11 32.11 -22.56
C VAL A 281 5.08 33.62 -22.85
N ASP A 282 4.77 34.01 -24.09
CA ASP A 282 4.78 35.42 -24.54
C ASP A 282 3.48 36.18 -24.23
N ASN A 283 2.43 35.49 -23.79
CA ASN A 283 1.12 36.04 -23.47
C ASN A 283 0.56 35.42 -22.19
N LEU A 284 1.28 35.63 -21.09
CA LEU A 284 0.96 35.09 -19.77
C LEU A 284 -0.46 35.50 -19.33
N ALA A 285 -1.23 34.51 -18.88
CA ALA A 285 -2.46 34.74 -18.14
C ALA A 285 -2.15 35.25 -16.71
N ALA A 286 -3.21 35.64 -15.98
CA ALA A 286 -3.07 36.05 -14.58
C ALA A 286 -2.61 34.91 -13.65
N PHE A 287 -2.80 33.65 -14.06
CA PHE A 287 -2.35 32.43 -13.38
C PHE A 287 -2.46 31.21 -14.31
N ASP A 288 -1.67 30.18 -14.02
CA ASP A 288 -1.86 28.83 -14.57
C ASP A 288 -2.82 28.02 -13.69
N THR A 289 -3.41 26.95 -14.24
CA THR A 289 -4.56 26.26 -13.62
C THR A 289 -4.30 24.80 -13.26
N LEU A 290 -4.88 24.39 -12.13
CA LEU A 290 -5.25 23.00 -11.85
C LEU A 290 -6.77 22.87 -12.07
N THR A 291 -7.17 22.06 -13.03
CA THR A 291 -8.57 21.81 -13.41
C THR A 291 -9.04 20.50 -12.81
N ILE A 292 -10.24 20.49 -12.24
CA ILE A 292 -10.77 19.36 -11.46
C ILE A 292 -12.15 18.94 -11.98
N PHE A 293 -12.26 17.74 -12.54
CA PHE A 293 -13.52 17.16 -13.01
C PHE A 293 -14.06 16.15 -12.00
N GLU A 294 -15.36 16.16 -11.71
CA GLU A 294 -16.00 14.98 -11.13
C GLU A 294 -16.23 13.91 -12.22
N LEU A 295 -16.01 12.64 -11.89
CA LEU A 295 -16.19 11.50 -12.80
C LEU A 295 -17.59 10.90 -12.71
N ARG A 296 -18.24 10.84 -13.88
CA ARG A 296 -19.55 10.23 -14.13
C ARG A 296 -19.51 8.71 -13.93
N ALA A 297 -20.67 8.10 -13.70
CA ALA A 297 -20.79 6.66 -13.42
C ALA A 297 -20.41 5.74 -14.60
N ASP A 298 -20.33 6.27 -15.83
CA ASP A 298 -19.80 5.57 -17.01
C ASP A 298 -18.29 5.74 -17.20
N GLY A 299 -17.60 6.40 -16.26
CA GLY A 299 -16.17 6.74 -16.31
C GLY A 299 -15.86 8.03 -17.07
N GLY A 300 -16.83 8.67 -17.71
CA GLY A 300 -16.60 9.95 -18.40
C GLY A 300 -16.47 11.14 -17.44
N LEU A 301 -16.06 12.29 -17.97
CA LEU A 301 -15.91 13.53 -17.20
C LEU A 301 -17.24 14.28 -17.12
N ASN A 302 -17.57 14.83 -15.96
CA ASN A 302 -18.73 15.73 -15.81
C ASN A 302 -18.37 17.13 -16.31
N THR A 303 -19.12 17.61 -17.30
CA THR A 303 -19.00 18.95 -17.90
C THR A 303 -20.16 19.89 -17.52
N VAL A 304 -21.01 19.48 -16.56
CA VAL A 304 -22.17 20.25 -16.08
C VAL A 304 -21.95 20.64 -14.62
N ASN A 305 -21.78 21.94 -14.36
CA ASN A 305 -21.34 22.52 -13.08
C ASN A 305 -19.92 22.07 -12.62
N SER A 306 -19.18 21.46 -13.53
CA SER A 306 -17.82 20.92 -13.43
C SER A 306 -17.16 21.15 -14.80
N PRO A 307 -15.83 21.35 -14.91
CA PRO A 307 -14.84 21.28 -13.83
C PRO A 307 -14.76 22.55 -12.95
N LYS A 308 -13.97 22.46 -11.88
CA LYS A 308 -13.41 23.61 -11.17
C LYS A 308 -12.05 24.01 -11.75
N TYR A 309 -11.64 25.25 -11.51
CA TYR A 309 -10.32 25.76 -11.86
C TYR A 309 -9.68 26.39 -10.61
N VAL A 310 -8.57 25.83 -10.14
CA VAL A 310 -7.80 26.32 -9.00
C VAL A 310 -6.62 27.14 -9.53
N ASN A 311 -6.48 28.36 -9.00
CA ASN A 311 -5.32 29.23 -9.23
C ASN A 311 -4.16 28.76 -8.34
N LEU A 312 -2.99 28.51 -8.96
CA LEU A 312 -1.83 27.93 -8.29
C LEU A 312 -0.81 28.97 -7.80
N GLY A 313 -1.06 30.26 -7.98
CA GLY A 313 -0.20 31.36 -7.50
C GLY A 313 1.17 31.50 -8.16
N GLY A 314 1.49 30.65 -9.15
CA GLY A 314 2.71 30.67 -9.95
C GLY A 314 2.49 30.10 -11.35
N LEU A 315 3.58 29.73 -12.03
CA LEU A 315 3.59 29.43 -13.48
C LEU A 315 4.31 28.12 -13.81
N GLY A 316 3.82 27.42 -14.83
CA GLY A 316 4.34 26.16 -15.33
C GLY A 316 4.00 24.94 -14.45
N PRO A 317 2.73 24.66 -14.10
CA PRO A 317 2.35 23.46 -13.35
C PRO A 317 2.57 22.18 -14.19
N ARG A 318 3.80 21.67 -14.16
CA ARG A 318 4.31 20.71 -15.17
C ARG A 318 4.23 19.25 -14.70
N HIS A 319 4.18 19.05 -13.40
CA HIS A 319 3.83 17.81 -12.70
C HIS A 319 3.11 18.16 -11.38
N PHE A 320 2.28 17.27 -10.86
CA PHE A 320 1.82 17.32 -9.47
C PHE A 320 1.61 15.91 -8.90
N ALA A 321 1.72 15.76 -7.59
CA ALA A 321 1.48 14.51 -6.90
C ALA A 321 0.53 14.71 -5.72
N LEU A 322 -0.39 13.77 -5.52
CA LEU A 322 -1.19 13.66 -4.31
C LEU A 322 -0.36 12.95 -3.23
N SER A 323 -0.55 13.32 -1.97
CA SER A 323 0.04 12.59 -0.85
C SER A 323 -0.51 11.16 -0.84
N PRO A 324 0.30 10.16 -0.43
CA PRO A 324 -0.24 8.84 -0.11
C PRO A 324 -1.23 8.95 1.05
N GLU A 325 -1.92 7.84 1.36
CA GLU A 325 -2.47 7.67 2.69
C GLU A 325 -1.28 7.60 3.66
N THR A 326 -1.09 8.66 4.43
CA THR A 326 -0.52 8.43 5.76
C THR A 326 -1.68 8.00 6.63
N ALA A 327 -1.43 7.28 7.71
CA ALA A 327 -2.50 6.96 8.64
C ALA A 327 -3.30 8.23 9.04
N ASP A 328 -2.62 9.30 9.44
CA ASP A 328 -3.21 10.53 10.00
C ASP A 328 -4.08 11.34 9.00
N GLU A 329 -3.98 11.00 7.71
CA GLU A 329 -4.39 11.83 6.59
C GLU A 329 -4.76 10.98 5.38
N PRO A 330 -6.05 10.93 4.98
CA PRO A 330 -6.49 10.07 3.89
C PRO A 330 -5.74 10.40 2.60
N ALA A 331 -5.61 9.39 1.73
CA ALA A 331 -4.88 9.55 0.48
C ALA A 331 -5.36 10.78 -0.32
N GLY A 332 -4.41 11.65 -0.67
CA GLY A 332 -4.69 12.93 -1.33
C GLY A 332 -5.16 14.06 -0.41
N LYS A 333 -4.92 14.02 0.91
CA LYS A 333 -5.08 15.21 1.78
C LYS A 333 -4.20 16.38 1.32
N TYR A 334 -2.97 16.12 0.88
CA TYR A 334 -2.11 17.13 0.29
C TYR A 334 -1.89 16.90 -1.21
N LEU A 335 -1.67 17.97 -1.94
CA LEU A 335 -1.37 17.99 -3.38
C LEU A 335 -0.16 18.91 -3.59
N ALA A 336 0.99 18.33 -3.94
CA ALA A 336 2.21 19.05 -4.25
C ALA A 336 2.29 19.34 -5.76
N VAL A 337 2.33 20.62 -6.15
CA VAL A 337 2.48 21.05 -7.54
C VAL A 337 3.86 21.63 -7.79
N ALA A 338 4.50 21.16 -8.86
CA ALA A 338 5.74 21.70 -9.38
C ALA A 338 5.47 22.83 -10.39
N LEU A 339 5.80 24.06 -10.03
CA LEU A 339 5.58 25.28 -10.82
C LEU A 339 6.89 25.71 -11.49
N GLU A 340 7.22 25.01 -12.56
CA GLU A 340 8.48 25.04 -13.30
C GLU A 340 8.88 26.45 -13.73
N ARG A 341 8.02 27.19 -14.44
CA ARG A 341 8.35 28.52 -14.99
C ARG A 341 8.51 29.61 -13.94
N SER A 342 8.01 29.40 -12.72
CA SER A 342 8.23 30.29 -11.57
C SER A 342 9.33 29.84 -10.61
N ASN A 343 9.91 28.64 -10.80
CA ASN A 343 10.87 28.01 -9.88
C ASN A 343 10.30 27.79 -8.46
N GLU A 344 9.08 27.25 -8.36
CA GLU A 344 8.39 27.06 -7.08
C GLU A 344 7.80 25.66 -6.92
N VAL A 345 7.71 25.19 -5.67
CA VAL A 345 6.82 24.10 -5.28
C VAL A 345 5.76 24.67 -4.35
N VAL A 346 4.49 24.36 -4.61
CA VAL A 346 3.36 24.70 -3.73
C VAL A 346 2.70 23.43 -3.23
N ILE A 347 2.35 23.41 -1.94
CA ILE A 347 1.52 22.38 -1.33
C ILE A 347 0.13 22.97 -1.09
N LEU A 348 -0.88 22.31 -1.67
CA LEU A 348 -2.29 22.54 -1.37
C LEU A 348 -2.78 21.47 -0.41
N GLU A 349 -3.63 21.84 0.56
CA GLU A 349 -4.48 20.89 1.28
C GLU A 349 -5.83 20.80 0.57
N VAL A 350 -6.29 19.59 0.35
CA VAL A 350 -7.52 19.25 -0.37
C VAL A 350 -8.65 19.02 0.65
N ASP A 351 -9.82 19.61 0.42
CA ASP A 351 -10.99 19.34 1.25
C ASP A 351 -11.48 17.91 1.03
N GLN A 352 -11.66 17.13 2.10
CA GLN A 352 -11.94 15.70 2.00
C GLN A 352 -13.42 15.35 1.83
N GLU A 353 -14.34 16.29 2.08
CA GLU A 353 -15.75 16.14 1.68
C GLU A 353 -15.94 16.55 0.21
N LYS A 354 -15.20 17.56 -0.23
CA LYS A 354 -15.24 18.18 -1.56
C LYS A 354 -13.84 18.30 -2.15
N GLN A 355 -13.32 17.23 -2.72
CA GLN A 355 -11.94 17.22 -3.26
C GLN A 355 -11.74 18.10 -4.52
N ASP A 356 -12.79 18.81 -4.96
CA ASP A 356 -12.74 19.92 -5.90
C ASP A 356 -12.57 21.32 -5.26
N GLU A 357 -12.41 21.40 -3.93
CA GLU A 357 -12.03 22.60 -3.16
C GLU A 357 -10.67 22.38 -2.45
N MET A 358 -9.82 23.41 -2.43
CA MET A 358 -8.43 23.34 -1.91
C MET A 358 -7.97 24.68 -1.30
N LYS A 359 -6.96 24.63 -0.41
CA LYS A 359 -6.26 25.80 0.17
C LYS A 359 -4.74 25.63 0.05
N GLU A 360 -4.00 26.71 -0.18
CA GLU A 360 -2.53 26.68 -0.06
C GLU A 360 -2.11 26.59 1.42
N VAL A 361 -1.15 25.71 1.73
CA VAL A 361 -0.63 25.54 3.10
C VAL A 361 0.87 25.77 3.22
N ALA A 362 1.67 25.43 2.19
CA ALA A 362 3.10 25.67 2.18
C ALA A 362 3.59 25.99 0.75
N ARG A 363 4.67 26.78 0.64
CA ARG A 363 5.30 27.11 -0.64
C ARG A 363 6.80 27.34 -0.45
N LEU A 364 7.59 26.83 -1.38
CA LEU A 364 9.02 27.10 -1.50
C LEU A 364 9.32 27.71 -2.87
N LYS A 365 10.17 28.73 -2.88
CA LYS A 365 10.68 29.40 -4.09
C LYS A 365 12.16 29.04 -4.31
N ASP A 366 12.70 29.43 -5.45
CA ASP A 366 14.08 29.17 -5.87
C ASP A 366 14.41 27.67 -5.99
N VAL A 367 13.38 26.85 -6.28
CA VAL A 367 13.50 25.44 -6.63
C VAL A 367 13.63 25.31 -8.14
N ASP A 368 14.75 24.76 -8.60
CA ASP A 368 15.20 24.79 -9.99
C ASP A 368 14.42 23.77 -10.88
N GLN A 369 13.16 24.11 -11.17
CA GLN A 369 12.23 23.49 -12.13
C GLN A 369 11.64 22.04 -11.79
N PRO A 370 10.80 21.83 -10.71
CA PRO A 370 10.47 20.59 -9.85
C PRO A 370 9.58 19.28 -10.20
N THR A 371 9.43 18.24 -9.27
CA THR A 371 8.66 16.87 -9.22
C THR A 371 8.12 16.19 -7.83
N CYS A 372 8.30 14.87 -7.39
CA CYS A 372 7.38 13.97 -6.50
C CYS A 372 7.85 13.07 -5.21
N ILE A 373 7.17 11.99 -4.63
CA ILE A 373 7.03 11.58 -3.12
C ILE A 373 7.18 10.03 -2.61
N HIS A 374 7.36 9.63 -1.27
CA HIS A 374 7.40 8.20 -0.64
C HIS A 374 7.18 7.95 0.98
N TYR A 375 7.37 6.72 1.63
CA TYR A 375 6.91 6.14 3.01
C TYR A 375 7.90 5.49 4.15
N ARG A 376 7.48 4.56 5.11
CA ARG A 376 8.05 4.14 6.50
C ARG A 376 7.73 2.68 7.17
N LEU A 377 8.16 2.30 8.44
CA LEU A 377 8.08 0.93 9.19
C LEU A 377 8.22 0.83 10.81
N PHE A 378 7.87 -0.30 11.54
CA PHE A 378 8.07 -0.62 13.05
C PHE A 378 8.09 -2.14 13.58
N ALA A 379 8.46 -2.45 14.87
CA ALA A 379 8.34 -3.79 15.54
C ALA A 379 8.34 -3.83 17.13
N GLY A 380 8.02 -4.95 17.81
CA GLY A 380 8.03 -5.08 19.31
C GLY A 380 8.21 -6.52 19.90
N GLY A 381 8.60 -6.67 21.18
CA GLY A 381 8.96 -7.98 21.77
C GLY A 381 9.07 -8.11 23.31
N TYR A 382 9.48 -9.29 23.79
CA TYR A 382 9.44 -9.71 25.21
C TYR A 382 10.55 -9.13 26.10
N GLU A 383 11.46 -8.29 25.58
CA GLU A 383 12.51 -7.61 26.35
C GLU A 383 12.15 -6.16 26.75
N GLY A 384 10.85 -5.82 26.78
CA GLY A 384 10.36 -4.51 27.24
C GLY A 384 10.61 -3.37 26.24
N LYS A 385 10.73 -3.68 24.95
CA LYS A 385 11.11 -2.71 23.90
C LYS A 385 10.23 -2.77 22.67
N ILE A 386 10.01 -1.59 22.10
CA ILE A 386 9.52 -1.39 20.73
C ILE A 386 10.70 -0.87 19.91
N LEU A 387 10.93 -1.45 18.74
CA LEU A 387 11.98 -1.06 17.81
C LEU A 387 11.39 -0.26 16.64
N GLN A 388 12.04 0.82 16.24
CA GLN A 388 11.84 1.43 14.93
C GLN A 388 12.80 0.77 13.95
N LEU A 389 12.28 0.32 12.81
CA LEU A 389 13.06 -0.34 11.76
C LEU A 389 12.96 0.46 10.47
N ASP A 390 13.98 0.33 9.62
CA ASP A 390 14.00 0.83 8.26
C ASP A 390 14.32 -0.34 7.33
N PHE A 391 13.39 -0.64 6.44
CA PHE A 391 13.53 -1.66 5.41
C PHE A 391 13.67 -1.03 4.04
N ASP A 392 14.74 -1.40 3.36
CA ASP A 392 15.13 -0.90 2.07
C ASP A 392 15.70 -2.10 1.27
N PRO A 393 14.90 -2.80 0.44
CA PRO A 393 15.22 -4.08 -0.27
C PRO A 393 16.41 -4.06 -1.26
N THR A 394 17.31 -3.08 -1.14
CA THR A 394 18.02 -2.43 -2.25
C THR A 394 19.50 -2.29 -1.94
N ARG A 395 19.78 -2.00 -0.66
CA ARG A 395 21.07 -2.14 0.01
C ARG A 395 21.54 -3.60 -0.07
N PRO A 396 22.82 -3.87 0.21
CA PRO A 396 23.30 -5.24 0.43
C PRO A 396 22.43 -5.96 1.47
N ALA A 397 22.22 -7.27 1.33
CA ALA A 397 21.24 -8.03 2.13
C ALA A 397 21.37 -7.86 3.66
N GLN A 398 22.59 -7.59 4.13
CA GLN A 398 22.96 -7.36 5.54
C GLN A 398 22.61 -5.94 6.06
N GLU A 399 22.28 -5.01 5.16
CA GLU A 399 21.95 -3.60 5.46
C GLU A 399 20.50 -3.24 5.09
N ARG A 400 19.79 -4.15 4.39
CA ARG A 400 18.40 -3.96 3.93
C ARG A 400 17.41 -3.76 5.07
N LEU A 401 17.60 -4.42 6.20
CA LEU A 401 16.79 -4.20 7.40
C LEU A 401 17.71 -3.70 8.52
N ARG A 402 17.54 -2.44 8.94
CA ARG A 402 18.31 -1.84 10.04
C ARG A 402 17.39 -1.35 11.15
N LYS A 403 17.81 -1.49 12.41
CA LYS A 403 17.19 -0.75 13.51
C LYS A 403 17.58 0.72 13.39
N THR A 404 16.61 1.61 13.40
CA THR A 404 16.82 3.07 13.45
C THR A 404 16.66 3.62 14.86
N ASN A 405 15.82 3.01 15.70
CA ASN A 405 15.58 3.45 17.08
C ASN A 405 15.09 2.32 17.99
N ASP A 406 15.13 2.50 19.31
CA ASP A 406 14.42 1.65 20.27
C ASP A 406 13.92 2.42 21.49
N PHE A 407 12.74 2.03 21.95
CA PHE A 407 11.98 2.69 23.02
C PHE A 407 11.61 1.67 24.09
N GLU A 408 11.83 2.01 25.36
CA GLU A 408 11.34 1.21 26.49
C GLU A 408 9.81 1.30 26.55
N CYS A 409 9.12 0.16 26.59
CA CYS A 409 7.66 0.09 26.73
C CYS A 409 7.30 -1.13 27.59
N GLY A 410 6.61 -0.89 28.71
CA GLY A 410 6.13 -1.92 29.65
C GLY A 410 7.19 -2.96 30.06
N LYS A 411 6.88 -4.25 29.86
CA LYS A 411 7.84 -5.36 30.03
C LYS A 411 7.84 -6.37 28.88
N ALA A 412 6.71 -6.53 28.20
CA ALA A 412 6.56 -7.43 27.06
C ALA A 412 5.51 -6.85 26.10
N PRO A 413 5.85 -5.78 25.34
CA PRO A 413 5.02 -5.20 24.28
C PRO A 413 4.88 -6.17 23.09
N THR A 414 4.07 -7.21 23.25
CA THR A 414 3.98 -8.35 22.31
C THR A 414 2.83 -8.22 21.33
N TRP A 415 1.94 -7.26 21.54
CA TRP A 415 1.01 -6.76 20.52
C TRP A 415 1.10 -5.24 20.39
N LEU A 416 0.80 -4.75 19.20
CA LEU A 416 0.80 -3.34 18.81
C LEU A 416 -0.43 -3.08 17.95
N THR A 417 -1.18 -2.02 18.27
CA THR A 417 -2.32 -1.53 17.50
C THR A 417 -2.08 -0.08 17.18
N PHE A 418 -1.88 0.26 15.91
CA PHE A 418 -1.90 1.65 15.48
C PHE A 418 -3.32 2.19 15.50
N SER A 419 -3.48 3.48 15.75
CA SER A 419 -4.67 4.19 15.29
C SER A 419 -4.73 4.14 13.75
N PRO A 420 -5.91 4.29 13.13
CA PRO A 420 -6.01 4.48 11.68
C PRO A 420 -5.32 5.78 11.30
N ASP A 421 -5.17 6.70 12.28
CA ASP A 421 -4.46 7.97 12.19
C ASP A 421 -2.93 7.85 12.44
N GLY A 422 -2.40 6.71 12.91
CA GLY A 422 -0.97 6.41 13.11
C GLY A 422 -0.14 7.45 13.89
N ARG A 423 -0.81 8.44 14.47
CA ARG A 423 -0.29 9.41 15.45
C ARG A 423 -0.26 8.77 16.83
N PHE A 424 -0.95 7.64 16.99
CA PHE A 424 -1.00 6.84 18.21
C PHE A 424 -0.74 5.36 17.94
N MET A 425 -0.22 4.68 18.95
CA MET A 425 -0.04 3.24 18.99
C MET A 425 -0.29 2.74 20.42
N TRP A 426 -1.13 1.73 20.56
CA TRP A 426 -1.36 1.05 21.83
C TRP A 426 -0.59 -0.26 21.83
N SER A 427 0.18 -0.51 22.88
CA SER A 427 0.89 -1.77 23.06
C SER A 427 0.28 -2.58 24.18
N ALA A 428 0.00 -3.85 23.92
CA ALA A 428 -0.45 -4.80 24.94
C ALA A 428 0.75 -5.43 25.64
N ASP A 429 0.82 -5.28 26.96
CA ASP A 429 1.92 -5.75 27.80
C ASP A 429 1.59 -7.12 28.41
N GLU A 430 1.94 -8.20 27.70
CA GLU A 430 1.58 -9.58 28.07
C GLU A 430 2.11 -9.96 29.47
N TRP A 431 3.28 -9.45 29.86
CA TRP A 431 3.84 -9.66 31.20
C TRP A 431 3.87 -8.33 31.97
N GLY A 432 3.28 -8.31 33.17
CA GLY A 432 2.98 -7.07 33.90
C GLY A 432 3.14 -7.17 35.43
N PRO A 433 2.49 -6.28 36.20
CA PRO A 433 2.20 -6.47 37.63
C PRO A 433 0.99 -7.43 37.82
N GLU A 434 0.31 -7.39 38.97
CA GLU A 434 -0.85 -8.26 39.29
C GLU A 434 -2.11 -7.99 38.44
N GLN A 435 -2.05 -7.08 37.47
CA GLN A 435 -3.03 -6.85 36.42
C GLN A 435 -2.27 -6.57 35.11
N GLY A 436 -2.80 -7.05 33.98
CA GLY A 436 -2.27 -6.76 32.65
C GLY A 436 -2.43 -5.29 32.27
N THR A 437 -1.61 -4.79 31.36
CA THR A 437 -1.66 -3.40 30.93
C THR A 437 -1.70 -3.22 29.42
N VAL A 438 -2.27 -2.09 28.99
CA VAL A 438 -2.01 -1.49 27.69
C VAL A 438 -1.32 -0.14 27.91
N THR A 439 -0.26 0.11 27.17
CA THR A 439 0.47 1.38 27.17
C THR A 439 0.15 2.16 25.89
N SER A 440 -0.39 3.38 26.03
CA SER A 440 -0.69 4.27 24.91
C SER A 440 0.53 5.13 24.59
N LEU A 441 0.87 5.20 23.31
CA LEU A 441 2.06 5.88 22.80
C LEU A 441 1.62 6.89 21.73
N ARG A 442 2.17 8.10 21.75
CA ARG A 442 2.14 9.04 20.63
C ARG A 442 3.38 8.82 19.76
N ILE A 443 3.15 8.76 18.45
CA ILE A 443 4.22 8.69 17.44
C ILE A 443 4.54 10.13 17.03
N ALA A 444 5.73 10.59 17.41
CA ALA A 444 6.25 11.90 17.06
C ALA A 444 6.71 11.95 15.60
N GLU A 445 7.02 13.14 15.10
CA GLU A 445 7.23 13.37 13.66
C GLU A 445 8.44 12.66 13.07
N ASP A 446 9.52 12.56 13.84
CA ASP A 446 10.71 11.77 13.50
C ASP A 446 10.46 10.26 13.56
N GLY A 447 9.37 9.84 14.19
CA GLY A 447 9.00 8.45 14.48
C GLY A 447 9.39 7.99 15.89
N SER A 448 9.85 8.90 16.76
CA SER A 448 10.07 8.60 18.17
C SER A 448 8.75 8.38 18.93
N LEU A 449 8.77 7.56 19.98
CA LEU A 449 7.59 7.22 20.77
C LEU A 449 7.57 7.96 22.11
N GLU A 450 6.43 8.58 22.42
CA GLU A 450 6.15 9.26 23.68
C GLU A 450 5.03 8.50 24.43
N THR A 451 5.30 7.97 25.62
CA THR A 451 4.26 7.35 26.45
C THR A 451 3.28 8.41 26.97
N LEU A 452 1.99 8.18 26.73
CA LEU A 452 0.89 9.04 27.19
C LEU A 452 0.34 8.56 28.53
N ASP A 453 -0.16 7.33 28.55
CA ASP A 453 -0.69 6.65 29.73
C ASP A 453 -0.49 5.12 29.65
N THR A 454 -0.72 4.45 30.78
CA THR A 454 -0.75 2.99 30.87
C THR A 454 -2.00 2.60 31.67
N LEU A 455 -2.92 1.87 31.04
CA LEU A 455 -4.19 1.45 31.62
C LEU A 455 -4.16 -0.03 32.01
N SER A 456 -4.81 -0.37 33.12
CA SER A 456 -5.05 -1.78 33.51
C SER A 456 -6.17 -2.38 32.66
N THR A 457 -5.91 -3.53 32.04
CA THR A 457 -6.87 -4.27 31.21
C THR A 457 -7.88 -5.08 32.02
N GLY A 458 -7.88 -4.97 33.36
CA GLY A 458 -8.78 -5.74 34.23
C GLY A 458 -8.60 -7.27 34.17
N GLY A 459 -7.50 -7.75 33.60
CA GLY A 459 -7.22 -9.18 33.43
C GLY A 459 -5.74 -9.53 33.62
N LEU A 460 -5.30 -10.65 33.06
CA LEU A 460 -3.90 -11.11 33.06
C LEU A 460 -3.51 -11.62 31.68
N TRP A 461 -2.29 -11.28 31.27
CA TRP A 461 -1.67 -11.61 29.99
C TRP A 461 -2.49 -11.09 28.79
N PRO A 462 -2.56 -9.76 28.60
CA PRO A 462 -3.14 -9.18 27.40
C PRO A 462 -2.27 -9.54 26.20
N CYS A 463 -2.86 -10.21 25.21
CA CYS A 463 -2.12 -10.90 24.15
C CYS A 463 -2.46 -10.43 22.73
N HIS A 464 -3.52 -9.62 22.60
CA HIS A 464 -3.96 -9.03 21.34
C HIS A 464 -4.82 -7.79 21.64
N SER A 465 -4.74 -6.77 20.78
CA SER A 465 -5.64 -5.62 20.78
C SER A 465 -6.02 -5.20 19.34
N ALA A 466 -7.21 -4.65 19.18
CA ALA A 466 -7.70 -4.06 17.93
C ALA A 466 -8.56 -2.81 18.21
N LEU A 467 -8.62 -1.90 17.25
CA LEU A 467 -9.42 -0.68 17.36
C LEU A 467 -10.78 -0.82 16.68
N LEU A 468 -11.85 -0.57 17.43
CA LEU A 468 -13.23 -0.59 17.00
C LEU A 468 -13.66 0.80 16.49
N THR A 469 -13.22 1.14 15.29
CA THR A 469 -13.47 2.43 14.61
C THR A 469 -14.93 2.69 14.23
N SER A 470 -15.79 1.67 14.31
CA SER A 470 -17.24 1.77 14.08
C SER A 470 -18.01 2.44 15.22
N THR A 471 -17.35 2.73 16.35
CA THR A 471 -17.93 3.39 17.53
C THR A 471 -17.41 4.82 17.67
N ASN A 472 -18.18 5.70 18.33
CA ASN A 472 -17.79 7.10 18.55
C ASN A 472 -18.02 7.52 20.02
N PRO A 473 -16.97 7.74 20.83
CA PRO A 473 -15.54 7.57 20.49
C PRO A 473 -15.21 6.13 20.09
N ALA A 474 -14.16 5.96 19.28
CA ALA A 474 -13.63 4.64 18.95
C ALA A 474 -13.09 3.96 20.21
N GLN A 475 -13.08 2.63 20.25
CA GLN A 475 -12.65 1.87 21.42
C GLN A 475 -11.51 0.92 21.09
N LEU A 476 -10.50 0.85 21.96
CA LEU A 476 -9.52 -0.21 21.93
C LEU A 476 -10.09 -1.44 22.65
N VAL A 477 -10.11 -2.57 21.95
CA VAL A 477 -10.62 -3.86 22.44
C VAL A 477 -9.42 -4.80 22.65
N THR A 478 -9.23 -5.27 23.87
CA THR A 478 -8.03 -6.05 24.29
C THR A 478 -8.43 -7.39 24.91
N THR A 479 -7.81 -8.50 24.49
CA THR A 479 -8.03 -9.83 25.06
C THR A 479 -6.98 -10.19 26.11
N ASN A 480 -7.43 -10.66 27.29
CA ASN A 480 -6.56 -11.17 28.36
C ASN A 480 -6.60 -12.71 28.43
N TYR A 481 -5.51 -13.37 28.05
CA TYR A 481 -5.43 -14.83 27.95
C TYR A 481 -5.70 -15.55 29.29
N LYS A 482 -5.01 -15.18 30.39
CA LYS A 482 -5.29 -15.73 31.73
C LYS A 482 -6.37 -14.97 32.49
N GLY A 483 -6.59 -13.69 32.15
CA GLY A 483 -7.72 -12.91 32.67
C GLY A 483 -9.09 -13.43 32.21
N ALA A 484 -9.12 -14.21 31.13
CA ALA A 484 -10.31 -14.82 30.55
C ALA A 484 -11.43 -13.79 30.30
N ASN A 485 -11.06 -12.62 29.77
CA ASN A 485 -11.96 -11.53 29.49
C ASN A 485 -11.52 -10.70 28.27
N VAL A 486 -12.46 -9.93 27.75
CA VAL A 486 -12.22 -8.82 26.81
C VAL A 486 -12.43 -7.52 27.55
N HIS A 487 -11.52 -6.57 27.36
CA HIS A 487 -11.56 -5.23 27.93
C HIS A 487 -11.75 -4.20 26.81
N CYS A 488 -12.79 -3.38 26.91
CA CYS A 488 -13.11 -2.32 25.95
C CYS A 488 -12.85 -0.97 26.62
N ALA A 489 -11.95 -0.17 26.05
CA ALA A 489 -11.59 1.14 26.57
C ALA A 489 -11.79 2.22 25.48
N PRO A 490 -12.64 3.24 25.70
CA PRO A 490 -12.77 4.36 24.79
C PRO A 490 -11.44 5.12 24.59
N VAL A 491 -11.15 5.49 23.35
CA VAL A 491 -9.96 6.26 22.96
C VAL A 491 -10.28 7.74 22.97
N LYS A 492 -9.47 8.53 23.68
CA LYS A 492 -9.54 9.99 23.68
C LYS A 492 -8.93 10.55 22.39
N PRO A 493 -9.38 11.73 21.89
CA PRO A 493 -8.79 12.38 20.71
C PRO A 493 -7.29 12.70 20.81
N THR A 494 -6.73 12.62 22.01
CA THR A 494 -5.32 12.85 22.37
C THR A 494 -4.48 11.58 22.49
N GLY A 495 -5.09 10.39 22.35
CA GLY A 495 -4.44 9.08 22.28
C GLY A 495 -4.58 8.21 23.54
N GLU A 496 -4.82 8.82 24.71
CA GLU A 496 -5.02 8.11 25.98
C GLU A 496 -6.31 7.29 26.00
N LEU A 497 -6.36 6.28 26.86
CA LEU A 497 -7.56 5.47 27.07
C LEU A 497 -8.45 6.08 28.17
N ASP A 498 -9.76 5.82 28.13
CA ASP A 498 -10.71 6.35 29.12
C ASP A 498 -11.04 5.37 30.24
N ALA A 499 -10.16 5.36 31.24
CA ALA A 499 -10.26 4.56 32.47
C ALA A 499 -11.61 4.66 33.21
N ASP A 500 -12.29 5.81 33.13
CA ASP A 500 -13.58 6.04 33.78
C ASP A 500 -14.78 5.47 32.99
N ALA A 501 -14.56 5.00 31.75
CA ALA A 501 -15.59 4.57 30.80
C ALA A 501 -15.33 3.15 30.22
N VAL A 502 -14.54 2.33 30.91
CA VAL A 502 -14.21 0.97 30.46
C VAL A 502 -15.34 -0.05 30.67
N GLU A 503 -15.48 -0.99 29.72
CA GLU A 503 -16.30 -2.19 29.84
C GLU A 503 -15.40 -3.43 29.91
N THR A 504 -15.83 -4.50 30.59
CA THR A 504 -15.04 -5.75 30.69
C THR A 504 -15.96 -6.97 30.70
N ILE A 505 -15.77 -7.84 29.70
CA ILE A 505 -16.66 -8.93 29.34
C ILE A 505 -15.99 -10.25 29.72
N SER A 506 -16.54 -10.93 30.72
CA SER A 506 -16.02 -12.22 31.20
C SER A 506 -16.34 -13.36 30.22
N MET A 507 -15.29 -14.09 29.82
CA MET A 507 -15.41 -15.38 29.10
C MET A 507 -15.47 -16.57 30.07
N MET A 508 -15.21 -16.34 31.37
CA MET A 508 -15.44 -17.35 32.41
C MET A 508 -16.93 -17.55 32.68
N GLY A 509 -17.34 -18.81 32.87
CA GLY A 509 -18.66 -19.17 33.36
C GLY A 509 -19.78 -19.21 32.32
N THR A 510 -19.49 -19.10 31.02
CA THR A 510 -20.50 -19.05 29.94
C THR A 510 -21.27 -20.35 29.70
N GLY A 511 -20.92 -21.45 30.39
CA GLY A 511 -21.53 -22.77 30.22
C GLY A 511 -20.94 -23.61 29.08
N SER A 512 -19.99 -23.08 28.30
CA SER A 512 -19.16 -23.88 27.40
C SER A 512 -18.38 -24.95 28.19
N PRO A 513 -18.20 -26.17 27.66
CA PRO A 513 -17.22 -27.11 28.20
C PRO A 513 -15.81 -26.58 27.97
N LEU A 514 -14.85 -27.10 28.74
CA LEU A 514 -13.43 -26.97 28.40
C LEU A 514 -13.06 -27.96 27.30
N GLY A 515 -12.06 -27.62 26.49
CA GLY A 515 -11.50 -28.52 25.50
C GLY A 515 -10.73 -29.71 26.11
N PRO A 516 -10.40 -30.74 25.31
CA PRO A 516 -9.83 -32.00 25.80
C PRO A 516 -8.35 -31.94 26.21
N ILE A 517 -7.63 -30.83 25.99
CA ILE A 517 -6.18 -30.73 26.19
C ILE A 517 -5.88 -30.07 27.53
N GLU A 518 -5.92 -30.88 28.60
CA GLU A 518 -5.90 -30.47 30.03
C GLU A 518 -4.79 -29.47 30.43
N TRP A 519 -3.67 -29.42 29.71
CA TRP A 519 -2.51 -28.57 30.04
C TRP A 519 -2.53 -27.18 29.41
N ARG A 520 -3.45 -26.94 28.46
CA ARG A 520 -3.57 -25.68 27.70
C ARG A 520 -5.02 -25.21 27.55
N GLN A 521 -5.99 -26.00 28.03
CA GLN A 521 -7.44 -25.73 27.99
C GLN A 521 -8.05 -25.84 29.40
N GLU A 522 -7.32 -25.44 30.45
CA GLU A 522 -7.75 -25.61 31.85
C GLU A 522 -8.81 -24.58 32.31
N GLN A 523 -8.99 -23.50 31.54
CA GLN A 523 -10.02 -22.47 31.69
C GLN A 523 -10.29 -21.83 30.32
N ALA A 524 -11.19 -20.83 30.24
CA ALA A 524 -11.31 -19.97 29.07
C ALA A 524 -10.01 -19.19 28.78
N HIS A 525 -9.61 -19.15 27.51
CA HIS A 525 -8.40 -18.52 26.99
C HIS A 525 -8.70 -17.73 25.69
N PRO A 526 -9.40 -16.59 25.80
CA PRO A 526 -9.62 -15.70 24.66
C PRO A 526 -8.29 -15.09 24.24
N HIS A 527 -7.83 -15.41 23.02
CA HIS A 527 -6.50 -15.01 22.54
C HIS A 527 -6.56 -13.82 21.57
N GLY A 528 -7.66 -13.63 20.83
CA GLY A 528 -7.86 -12.50 19.92
C GLY A 528 -9.21 -11.81 20.10
N ALA A 529 -9.33 -10.57 19.65
CA ALA A 529 -10.59 -9.83 19.56
C ALA A 529 -10.63 -9.06 18.24
N HIS A 530 -11.29 -9.64 17.24
CA HIS A 530 -11.23 -9.16 15.86
C HIS A 530 -12.59 -8.57 15.45
N PRO A 531 -12.72 -7.23 15.32
CA PRO A 531 -13.90 -6.61 14.74
C PRO A 531 -14.16 -7.13 13.32
N ASP A 532 -15.43 -7.28 12.95
CA ASP A 532 -15.81 -7.63 11.59
C ASP A 532 -15.69 -6.42 10.63
N PRO A 533 -15.67 -6.63 9.29
CA PRO A 533 -15.60 -5.55 8.31
C PRO A 533 -16.73 -4.51 8.34
N THR A 534 -17.84 -4.77 9.04
CA THR A 534 -18.91 -3.79 9.32
C THR A 534 -18.79 -3.13 10.69
N GLY A 535 -17.94 -3.66 11.57
CA GLY A 535 -17.75 -3.22 12.95
C GLY A 535 -19.00 -3.35 13.83
N THR A 536 -19.91 -4.29 13.50
CA THR A 536 -21.14 -4.57 14.26
C THR A 536 -21.03 -5.81 15.14
N VAL A 537 -20.01 -6.65 14.94
CA VAL A 537 -19.62 -7.74 15.83
C VAL A 537 -18.11 -7.83 16.00
N ILE A 538 -17.68 -8.47 17.09
CA ILE A 538 -16.28 -8.82 17.36
C ILE A 538 -16.21 -10.33 17.54
N VAL A 539 -15.31 -10.99 16.81
CA VAL A 539 -15.04 -12.42 16.97
C VAL A 539 -13.89 -12.61 17.94
N VAL A 540 -14.15 -13.37 19.00
CA VAL A 540 -13.20 -13.70 20.06
C VAL A 540 -12.91 -15.20 20.01
N PRO A 541 -11.84 -15.65 19.34
CA PRO A 541 -11.35 -17.03 19.45
C PRO A 541 -10.93 -17.32 20.90
N ASP A 542 -11.53 -18.37 21.47
CA ASP A 542 -11.23 -18.90 22.80
C ASP A 542 -10.61 -20.29 22.68
N LEU A 543 -9.30 -20.34 22.86
CA LEU A 543 -8.48 -21.54 22.79
C LEU A 543 -8.88 -22.57 23.86
N GLY A 544 -9.40 -22.13 24.99
CA GLY A 544 -9.67 -22.95 26.17
C GLY A 544 -10.99 -23.71 26.13
N THR A 545 -11.99 -23.22 25.39
CA THR A 545 -13.30 -23.87 25.25
C THR A 545 -13.60 -24.38 23.84
N ASP A 546 -12.59 -24.39 22.95
CA ASP A 546 -12.75 -24.69 21.52
C ASP A 546 -13.83 -23.82 20.83
N ASP A 547 -13.95 -22.54 21.23
CA ASP A 547 -15.05 -21.67 20.81
C ASP A 547 -14.58 -20.48 19.95
N LEU A 548 -15.45 -20.02 19.04
CA LEU A 548 -15.48 -18.61 18.65
C LEU A 548 -16.65 -17.94 19.37
N ARG A 549 -16.37 -16.94 20.20
CA ARG A 549 -17.40 -16.16 20.89
C ARG A 549 -17.69 -14.92 20.07
N ILE A 550 -18.96 -14.66 19.79
CA ILE A 550 -19.41 -13.47 19.07
C ILE A 550 -19.84 -12.43 20.11
N LEU A 551 -19.30 -11.22 20.01
CA LEU A 551 -19.78 -10.06 20.76
C LEU A 551 -20.51 -9.13 19.80
N HIS A 552 -21.65 -8.58 20.21
CA HIS A 552 -22.44 -7.63 19.43
C HIS A 552 -22.11 -6.20 19.85
N VAL A 553 -21.85 -5.32 18.87
CA VAL A 553 -21.47 -3.92 19.07
C VAL A 553 -22.66 -3.02 18.71
N ASP A 554 -23.08 -2.18 19.65
CA ASP A 554 -23.92 -1.03 19.33
C ASP A 554 -23.03 0.13 18.86
N THR A 555 -22.98 0.34 17.54
CA THR A 555 -22.17 1.39 16.92
C THR A 555 -22.61 2.81 17.27
N ALA A 556 -23.82 3.00 17.82
CA ALA A 556 -24.34 4.30 18.23
C ALA A 556 -24.08 4.65 19.71
N THR A 557 -23.87 3.65 20.58
CA THR A 557 -23.58 3.88 22.01
C THR A 557 -22.19 3.41 22.46
N GLY A 558 -21.53 2.57 21.65
CA GLY A 558 -20.26 1.93 21.99
C GLY A 558 -20.40 0.61 22.75
N ALA A 559 -21.57 0.29 23.33
CA ALA A 559 -21.74 -0.87 24.20
C ALA A 559 -21.42 -2.20 23.50
N VAL A 560 -20.69 -3.09 24.18
CA VAL A 560 -20.27 -4.39 23.63
C VAL A 560 -20.85 -5.52 24.47
N THR A 561 -21.73 -6.32 23.88
CA THR A 561 -22.53 -7.33 24.59
C THR A 561 -22.26 -8.75 24.11
N THR A 562 -22.51 -9.77 24.94
CA THR A 562 -22.30 -11.17 24.56
C THR A 562 -23.41 -11.66 23.61
N GLY A 563 -23.02 -12.07 22.40
CA GLY A 563 -23.88 -12.71 21.41
C GLY A 563 -23.81 -14.24 21.47
N GLU A 564 -23.79 -14.87 20.30
CA GLU A 564 -23.72 -16.31 20.13
C GLU A 564 -22.32 -16.92 20.33
N VAL A 565 -22.27 -18.25 20.46
CA VAL A 565 -21.03 -19.04 20.55
C VAL A 565 -21.02 -20.07 19.43
N ILE A 566 -19.90 -20.16 18.71
CA ILE A 566 -19.70 -21.08 17.59
C ILE A 566 -18.64 -22.10 18.00
N HIS A 567 -19.10 -23.24 18.54
CA HIS A 567 -18.24 -24.37 18.88
C HIS A 567 -17.46 -24.85 17.65
N GLN A 568 -16.14 -24.93 17.78
CA GLN A 568 -15.25 -25.60 16.84
C GLN A 568 -15.19 -27.10 17.19
N GLN A 569 -14.23 -27.86 16.65
CA GLN A 569 -14.07 -29.28 17.02
C GLN A 569 -13.22 -29.43 18.30
N PRO A 570 -13.51 -30.42 19.17
CA PRO A 570 -12.72 -30.63 20.39
C PRO A 570 -11.22 -30.79 20.12
N GLY A 571 -10.42 -29.94 20.77
CA GLY A 571 -8.97 -29.86 20.62
C GLY A 571 -8.49 -29.01 19.43
N ASP A 572 -9.35 -28.21 18.80
CA ASP A 572 -8.93 -27.21 17.82
C ASP A 572 -8.06 -26.13 18.50
N GLY A 573 -8.54 -25.58 19.61
CA GLY A 573 -7.94 -24.45 20.32
C GLY A 573 -7.76 -23.22 19.43
N PRO A 574 -8.85 -22.55 19.00
CA PRO A 574 -8.77 -21.40 18.11
C PRO A 574 -8.00 -20.25 18.77
N ARG A 575 -7.01 -19.69 18.07
CA ARG A 575 -6.09 -18.65 18.57
C ARG A 575 -6.40 -17.28 17.99
N HIS A 576 -6.26 -17.14 16.67
CA HIS A 576 -6.57 -15.90 15.94
C HIS A 576 -7.57 -16.20 14.82
N VAL A 577 -8.30 -15.18 14.39
CA VAL A 577 -9.16 -15.23 13.20
C VAL A 577 -8.88 -14.06 12.26
N LEU A 578 -9.17 -14.27 10.99
CA LEU A 578 -8.96 -13.26 9.95
C LEU A 578 -10.18 -13.21 9.03
N PHE A 579 -10.74 -12.01 8.85
CA PHE A 579 -11.77 -11.77 7.85
C PHE A 579 -11.14 -11.59 6.46
N GLY A 580 -11.67 -12.30 5.47
CA GLY A 580 -11.44 -12.01 4.06
C GLY A 580 -12.37 -10.91 3.55
N PRO A 581 -12.11 -10.37 2.34
CA PRO A 581 -12.87 -9.26 1.77
C PRO A 581 -14.39 -9.52 1.71
N LEU A 582 -15.17 -8.46 1.95
CA LEU A 582 -16.61 -8.46 1.71
C LEU A 582 -16.88 -8.64 0.21
N ARG A 583 -17.73 -9.62 -0.12
CA ARG A 583 -18.21 -9.91 -1.47
C ARG A 583 -19.70 -9.63 -1.55
N ALA A 584 -20.14 -8.96 -2.61
CA ALA A 584 -21.57 -8.79 -2.87
C ALA A 584 -22.20 -10.11 -3.35
N THR A 585 -23.47 -10.32 -3.00
CA THR A 585 -24.30 -11.43 -3.51
C THR A 585 -25.42 -10.92 -4.41
N ASP A 586 -26.00 -11.81 -5.21
CA ASP A 586 -27.10 -11.52 -6.14
C ASP A 586 -28.33 -10.84 -5.49
N ASN A 587 -28.48 -10.96 -4.15
CA ASN A 587 -29.61 -10.42 -3.38
C ASN A 587 -29.29 -9.11 -2.63
N ALA A 588 -28.18 -8.43 -2.94
CA ALA A 588 -27.69 -7.24 -2.22
C ALA A 588 -27.43 -7.46 -0.70
N ALA A 589 -27.19 -8.71 -0.31
CA ALA A 589 -26.51 -9.07 0.93
C ALA A 589 -25.00 -9.17 0.67
N HIS A 590 -24.17 -9.10 1.72
CA HIS A 590 -22.72 -9.25 1.62
C HIS A 590 -22.25 -10.53 2.32
N GLU A 591 -21.14 -11.12 1.86
CA GLU A 591 -20.51 -12.28 2.52
C GLU A 591 -18.99 -12.10 2.65
N ALA A 592 -18.43 -12.45 3.80
CA ALA A 592 -17.00 -12.61 4.02
C ALA A 592 -16.64 -14.09 4.24
N SER A 593 -15.37 -14.42 4.07
CA SER A 593 -14.79 -15.61 4.71
C SER A 593 -14.24 -15.20 6.07
N LEU A 594 -14.35 -16.07 7.07
CA LEU A 594 -13.63 -15.98 8.34
C LEU A 594 -12.69 -17.18 8.40
N TYR A 595 -11.40 -16.93 8.26
CA TYR A 595 -10.35 -17.92 8.44
C TYR A 595 -10.04 -18.02 9.93
N VAL A 596 -9.98 -19.25 10.45
CA VAL A 596 -9.80 -19.54 11.88
C VAL A 596 -8.53 -20.36 12.03
N MET A 597 -7.59 -19.89 12.84
CA MET A 597 -6.36 -20.61 13.14
C MET A 597 -6.49 -21.40 14.43
N ASN A 598 -6.33 -22.72 14.32
CA ASN A 598 -6.42 -23.68 15.41
C ASN A 598 -5.00 -23.97 15.93
N GLU A 599 -4.66 -23.50 17.13
CA GLU A 599 -3.31 -23.61 17.71
C GLU A 599 -2.97 -25.04 18.11
N LEU A 600 -3.94 -25.81 18.59
CA LEU A 600 -3.70 -27.13 19.20
C LEU A 600 -3.81 -28.29 18.21
N ASP A 601 -4.74 -28.21 17.25
CA ASP A 601 -4.84 -29.13 16.09
C ASP A 601 -3.88 -28.76 14.95
N ASN A 602 -3.26 -27.56 15.03
CA ASN A 602 -2.32 -27.02 14.03
C ASN A 602 -2.92 -27.00 12.61
N SER A 603 -4.08 -26.35 12.50
CA SER A 603 -4.91 -26.36 11.29
C SER A 603 -5.64 -25.05 11.05
N LEU A 604 -6.28 -24.94 9.88
CA LEU A 604 -7.20 -23.85 9.54
C LEU A 604 -8.62 -24.38 9.36
N SER A 605 -9.59 -23.68 9.94
CA SER A 605 -11.01 -23.78 9.57
C SER A 605 -11.43 -22.52 8.79
N VAL A 606 -12.50 -22.61 8.01
CA VAL A 606 -13.07 -21.50 7.24
C VAL A 606 -14.58 -21.50 7.42
N LEU A 607 -15.09 -20.38 7.93
CA LEU A 607 -16.52 -20.10 8.04
C LEU A 607 -16.90 -19.07 6.98
N ARG A 608 -18.10 -19.20 6.43
CA ARG A 608 -18.79 -18.11 5.73
C ARG A 608 -19.44 -17.20 6.76
N VAL A 609 -19.34 -15.90 6.55
CA VAL A 609 -20.05 -14.89 7.35
C VAL A 609 -20.98 -14.14 6.41
N SER A 610 -22.30 -14.35 6.56
CA SER A 610 -23.32 -13.76 5.68
C SER A 610 -24.04 -12.62 6.40
N TYR A 611 -23.90 -11.40 5.89
CA TYR A 611 -24.42 -10.16 6.46
C TYR A 611 -25.80 -9.81 5.90
N PRO A 612 -26.80 -9.48 6.73
CA PRO A 612 -28.14 -9.14 6.26
C PRO A 612 -28.16 -7.80 5.50
N PRO A 613 -29.03 -7.63 4.47
CA PRO A 613 -29.21 -6.36 3.77
C PRO A 613 -29.60 -5.21 4.70
N LYS A 614 -29.03 -4.02 4.45
CA LYS A 614 -29.23 -2.81 5.25
C LYS A 614 -30.71 -2.46 5.39
N GLY A 615 -31.25 -2.58 6.60
CA GLY A 615 -32.66 -2.36 6.92
C GLY A 615 -33.55 -3.61 7.00
N SER A 616 -32.98 -4.81 6.96
CA SER A 616 -33.72 -6.05 7.26
C SER A 616 -34.24 -6.08 8.71
N PRO A 617 -35.45 -6.63 8.95
CA PRO A 617 -35.96 -6.87 10.30
C PRO A 617 -35.12 -7.94 11.02
N LEU A 618 -35.09 -7.86 12.36
CA LEU A 618 -34.16 -8.60 13.23
C LEU A 618 -34.13 -10.13 13.01
N PRO A 619 -32.96 -10.79 13.22
CA PRO A 619 -31.69 -10.21 13.70
C PRO A 619 -30.89 -9.47 12.60
N PRO A 620 -30.30 -8.30 12.89
CA PRO A 620 -29.47 -7.55 11.95
C PRO A 620 -27.98 -7.95 11.99
N HIS A 621 -27.63 -9.00 12.74
CA HIS A 621 -26.26 -9.49 12.91
C HIS A 621 -25.90 -10.49 11.80
N PRO A 622 -24.61 -10.64 11.45
CA PRO A 622 -24.18 -11.69 10.53
C PRO A 622 -24.54 -13.09 11.02
N THR A 623 -24.59 -14.04 10.08
CA THR A 623 -24.69 -15.47 10.40
C THR A 623 -23.43 -16.21 9.98
N PHE A 624 -22.96 -17.12 10.82
CA PHE A 624 -21.70 -17.83 10.65
C PHE A 624 -21.95 -19.31 10.29
N THR A 625 -21.39 -19.78 9.18
CA THR A 625 -21.58 -21.15 8.68
C THR A 625 -20.24 -21.79 8.34
N PRO A 626 -19.81 -22.88 9.01
CA PRO A 626 -18.60 -23.62 8.61
C PRO A 626 -18.70 -24.15 7.17
N ILE A 627 -17.70 -23.82 6.34
CA ILE A 627 -17.61 -24.25 4.93
C ILE A 627 -16.37 -25.11 4.65
N GLN A 628 -15.36 -25.09 5.52
CA GLN A 628 -14.20 -25.97 5.47
C GLN A 628 -13.61 -26.11 6.89
N ASN A 629 -13.16 -27.31 7.29
CA ASN A 629 -12.67 -27.57 8.66
C ASN A 629 -11.32 -28.29 8.63
N ARG A 630 -10.47 -28.04 9.64
CA ARG A 630 -9.20 -28.77 9.91
C ARG A 630 -8.30 -29.02 8.69
N ILE A 631 -7.99 -27.96 7.96
CA ILE A 631 -6.94 -28.00 6.92
C ILE A 631 -5.60 -27.97 7.64
N SER A 632 -4.90 -29.11 7.72
CA SER A 632 -3.63 -29.18 8.45
C SER A 632 -2.60 -28.20 7.88
N LEU A 633 -1.83 -27.57 8.78
CA LEU A 633 -0.70 -26.73 8.43
C LEU A 633 0.64 -27.51 8.41
N LEU A 634 0.65 -28.76 8.92
CA LEU A 634 1.85 -29.56 9.16
C LEU A 634 2.29 -30.43 7.98
N PRO A 635 3.60 -30.74 7.83
CA PRO A 635 4.07 -31.66 6.80
C PRO A 635 3.45 -33.07 6.95
N PRO A 636 3.37 -33.89 5.88
CA PRO A 636 2.68 -35.20 5.92
C PRO A 636 3.27 -36.23 6.91
N GLN A 637 4.50 -36.00 7.38
CA GLN A 637 5.19 -36.75 8.43
C GLN A 637 6.09 -35.76 9.22
N PRO A 638 6.39 -36.01 10.51
CA PRO A 638 7.38 -35.22 11.25
C PRO A 638 8.76 -35.27 10.59
N PHE A 639 9.58 -34.24 10.85
CA PHE A 639 10.97 -34.24 10.40
C PHE A 639 11.81 -35.29 11.13
N ALA A 640 12.94 -35.71 10.55
CA ALA A 640 13.77 -36.81 11.08
C ALA A 640 14.39 -36.55 12.48
N HIS A 641 14.38 -35.30 12.96
CA HIS A 641 14.78 -34.91 14.31
C HIS A 641 13.59 -34.81 15.30
N GLN A 642 12.38 -35.19 14.89
CA GLN A 642 11.14 -35.10 15.68
C GLN A 642 10.49 -36.48 15.82
N THR A 643 9.91 -36.75 16.99
CA THR A 643 9.24 -38.02 17.29
C THR A 643 7.72 -37.98 17.07
N SER A 644 7.12 -36.80 17.16
CA SER A 644 5.68 -36.56 17.01
C SER A 644 5.42 -35.08 16.68
N PHE A 645 4.16 -34.73 16.42
CA PHE A 645 3.70 -33.34 16.25
C PHE A 645 3.12 -32.73 17.53
N GLU A 646 3.22 -33.40 18.69
CA GLU A 646 2.52 -33.03 19.94
C GLU A 646 2.99 -31.69 20.55
N SER A 647 4.11 -31.15 20.08
CA SER A 647 4.67 -29.84 20.45
C SER A 647 4.52 -28.77 19.36
N TRP A 648 3.90 -29.09 18.22
CA TRP A 648 3.73 -28.14 17.13
C TRP A 648 2.45 -27.34 17.29
N HIS A 649 2.58 -26.02 17.39
CA HIS A 649 1.48 -25.08 17.51
C HIS A 649 1.43 -24.14 16.30
N SER A 650 0.26 -23.63 15.95
CA SER A 650 0.14 -22.54 14.97
C SER A 650 0.15 -21.18 15.69
N ALA A 651 0.40 -20.10 14.97
CA ALA A 651 0.58 -18.77 15.56
C ALA A 651 -0.22 -17.69 14.84
N GLU A 652 0.25 -17.24 13.68
CA GLU A 652 -0.30 -16.07 13.00
C GLU A 652 -0.73 -16.37 11.56
N LEU A 653 -1.83 -15.75 11.13
CA LEU A 653 -2.36 -15.85 9.77
C LEU A 653 -2.60 -14.47 9.14
N VAL A 654 -2.19 -14.31 7.89
CA VAL A 654 -2.45 -13.12 7.06
C VAL A 654 -2.91 -13.51 5.67
N LEU A 655 -3.74 -12.67 5.05
CA LEU A 655 -4.00 -12.73 3.62
C LEU A 655 -2.91 -11.95 2.89
N SER A 656 -2.48 -12.46 1.74
CA SER A 656 -1.68 -11.68 0.81
C SER A 656 -2.44 -10.42 0.35
N PRO A 657 -1.74 -9.32 0.05
CA PRO A 657 -2.27 -8.12 -0.61
C PRO A 657 -3.31 -8.38 -1.70
N CYS A 658 -3.05 -9.38 -2.54
CA CYS A 658 -3.90 -9.73 -3.68
C CYS A 658 -5.16 -10.54 -3.34
N GLY A 659 -5.38 -10.89 -2.06
CA GLY A 659 -6.45 -11.77 -1.59
C GLY A 659 -6.39 -13.23 -2.05
N ARG A 660 -5.53 -13.58 -3.03
CA ARG A 660 -5.44 -14.93 -3.63
C ARG A 660 -4.68 -15.95 -2.80
N PHE A 661 -3.91 -15.53 -1.79
CA PHE A 661 -3.19 -16.44 -0.90
C PHE A 661 -3.45 -16.11 0.56
N LEU A 662 -3.43 -17.14 1.41
CA LEU A 662 -3.34 -17.04 2.86
C LEU A 662 -1.99 -17.63 3.29
N VAL A 663 -1.27 -16.89 4.13
CA VAL A 663 -0.03 -17.33 4.78
C VAL A 663 -0.33 -17.58 6.25
N ALA A 664 0.09 -18.73 6.75
CA ALA A 664 -0.06 -19.16 8.14
C ALA A 664 1.32 -19.54 8.70
N SER A 665 1.55 -19.32 9.99
CA SER A 665 2.82 -19.63 10.66
C SER A 665 2.68 -20.73 11.72
N ASN A 666 3.67 -21.63 11.74
CA ASN A 666 3.73 -22.81 12.60
C ASN A 666 5.03 -22.79 13.40
N ARG A 667 5.00 -23.26 14.65
CA ARG A 667 6.12 -23.20 15.60
C ARG A 667 6.20 -24.46 16.46
N ALA A 668 7.39 -25.03 16.63
CA ALA A 668 7.60 -26.17 17.53
C ALA A 668 7.96 -25.71 18.97
N GLU A 669 6.99 -25.72 19.89
CA GLU A 669 7.19 -25.49 21.33
C GLU A 669 7.98 -26.63 22.00
N GLY A 670 9.29 -26.65 21.80
CA GLY A 670 10.19 -27.61 22.47
C GLY A 670 10.76 -27.15 23.81
N HIS A 671 10.50 -25.91 24.25
CA HIS A 671 11.39 -25.17 25.16
C HIS A 671 10.69 -24.19 26.11
N ASP A 672 11.43 -23.72 27.11
CA ASP A 672 11.01 -22.74 28.11
C ASP A 672 10.73 -21.36 27.47
N PRO A 673 9.50 -20.81 27.58
CA PRO A 673 9.15 -19.52 26.99
C PRO A 673 9.92 -18.34 27.61
N LEU A 674 10.45 -18.46 28.83
CA LEU A 674 11.26 -17.41 29.46
C LEU A 674 12.71 -17.40 28.96
N ALA A 675 13.26 -18.57 28.60
CA ALA A 675 14.65 -18.69 28.13
C ALA A 675 14.79 -18.58 26.60
N GLY A 676 13.86 -19.18 25.85
CA GLY A 676 13.97 -19.37 24.40
C GLY A 676 15.13 -20.30 24.00
N THR A 677 15.20 -20.70 22.72
CA THR A 677 16.33 -21.48 22.21
C THR A 677 16.67 -21.18 20.75
N ARG A 678 17.80 -20.49 20.55
CA ARG A 678 18.32 -20.16 19.21
C ARG A 678 18.84 -21.38 18.44
N GLU A 679 19.32 -22.41 19.14
CA GLU A 679 19.79 -23.65 18.52
C GLU A 679 18.62 -24.57 18.17
N GLY A 680 18.47 -24.88 16.88
CA GLY A 680 17.49 -25.83 16.39
C GLY A 680 17.33 -25.75 14.86
N PRO A 681 16.50 -26.62 14.28
CA PRO A 681 16.04 -26.51 12.91
C PRO A 681 14.97 -25.42 12.78
N GLU A 682 14.78 -24.93 11.57
CA GLU A 682 13.83 -23.86 11.26
C GLU A 682 12.37 -24.35 11.29
N ASP A 683 11.50 -23.51 11.85
CA ASP A 683 10.04 -23.64 11.86
C ASP A 683 9.45 -23.16 10.51
N LEU A 684 8.15 -23.41 10.30
CA LEU A 684 7.52 -23.32 8.96
C LEU A 684 6.49 -22.20 8.80
N LEU A 685 6.44 -21.66 7.59
CA LEU A 685 5.29 -20.95 7.04
C LEU A 685 4.54 -21.86 6.06
N ALA A 686 3.21 -21.80 6.07
CA ALA A 686 2.33 -22.53 5.16
C ALA A 686 1.54 -21.54 4.30
N VAL A 687 1.68 -21.63 2.97
CA VAL A 687 1.01 -20.77 1.99
C VAL A 687 -0.05 -21.57 1.23
N PHE A 688 -1.28 -21.07 1.18
CA PHE A 688 -2.42 -21.68 0.49
C PHE A 688 -3.02 -20.72 -0.53
N GLU A 689 -3.42 -21.22 -1.69
CA GLU A 689 -4.32 -20.49 -2.60
C GLU A 689 -5.74 -20.40 -2.01
N VAL A 690 -6.35 -19.23 -2.13
CA VAL A 690 -7.74 -18.92 -1.78
C VAL A 690 -8.59 -19.08 -3.04
N LYS A 691 -9.63 -19.91 -2.98
CA LYS A 691 -10.62 -20.08 -4.05
C LYS A 691 -11.58 -18.88 -4.11
N SER A 692 -12.28 -18.70 -5.23
CA SER A 692 -13.29 -17.64 -5.40
C SER A 692 -14.48 -17.74 -4.42
N ASP A 693 -14.83 -18.96 -3.99
CA ASP A 693 -15.80 -19.18 -2.90
C ASP A 693 -15.25 -18.79 -1.51
N GLY A 694 -13.96 -18.47 -1.40
CA GLY A 694 -13.26 -18.06 -0.19
C GLY A 694 -12.84 -19.22 0.71
N THR A 695 -12.84 -20.46 0.20
CA THR A 695 -12.26 -21.63 0.86
C THR A 695 -10.80 -21.81 0.44
N LEU A 696 -9.97 -22.49 1.24
CA LEU A 696 -8.55 -22.70 0.91
C LEU A 696 -8.36 -23.96 0.07
N LEU A 697 -7.44 -23.89 -0.89
CA LEU A 697 -7.08 -24.99 -1.77
C LEU A 697 -5.96 -25.83 -1.15
N GLU A 698 -6.30 -26.73 -0.23
CA GLU A 698 -5.35 -27.60 0.50
C GLU A 698 -4.23 -28.20 -0.36
N LYS A 699 -4.56 -28.69 -1.57
CA LYS A 699 -3.59 -29.25 -2.53
C LYS A 699 -2.60 -28.26 -3.16
N SER A 700 -2.73 -26.96 -2.89
CA SER A 700 -1.75 -25.92 -3.25
C SER A 700 -0.72 -25.65 -2.13
N ARG A 701 -0.91 -26.22 -0.93
CA ARG A 701 -0.15 -25.88 0.28
C ARG A 701 1.35 -26.00 0.07
N LYS A 702 2.03 -24.86 -0.03
CA LYS A 702 3.49 -24.74 0.01
C LYS A 702 3.90 -24.66 1.48
N LEU A 703 4.90 -25.44 1.89
CA LEU A 703 5.58 -25.29 3.18
C LEU A 703 6.94 -24.66 2.90
N VAL A 704 7.22 -23.52 3.53
CA VAL A 704 8.44 -22.74 3.37
C VAL A 704 9.10 -22.61 4.75
N SER A 705 10.42 -22.47 4.80
CA SER A 705 11.09 -22.06 6.04
C SER A 705 10.62 -20.67 6.46
N SER A 706 10.44 -20.47 7.76
CA SER A 706 10.26 -19.13 8.36
C SER A 706 11.58 -18.36 8.50
N GLY A 707 12.73 -18.98 8.19
CA GLY A 707 14.07 -18.43 8.41
C GLY A 707 14.59 -18.60 9.84
N GLY A 708 13.84 -19.22 10.75
CA GLY A 708 14.28 -19.42 12.13
C GLY A 708 13.25 -20.13 12.98
N ARG A 709 13.16 -19.75 14.26
CA ARG A 709 12.36 -20.47 15.27
C ARG A 709 11.32 -19.59 15.94
N ALA A 710 10.17 -20.20 16.20
CA ALA A 710 8.95 -19.58 16.69
C ALA A 710 8.55 -18.31 15.92
N PRO A 711 8.17 -18.41 14.62
CA PRO A 711 7.45 -17.34 13.94
C PRO A 711 6.17 -17.03 14.72
N ARG A 712 6.16 -15.90 15.44
CA ARG A 712 5.09 -15.52 16.38
C ARG A 712 4.06 -14.57 15.76
N HIS A 713 4.50 -13.75 14.81
CA HIS A 713 3.68 -12.81 14.06
C HIS A 713 4.26 -12.62 12.65
N ILE A 714 3.38 -12.33 11.68
CA ILE A 714 3.75 -12.05 10.28
C ILE A 714 2.91 -10.87 9.75
N SER A 715 3.48 -10.00 8.91
CA SER A 715 2.80 -8.79 8.41
C SER A 715 3.26 -8.36 7.01
N PHE A 716 2.32 -8.01 6.14
CA PHE A 716 2.58 -7.52 4.79
C PHE A 716 2.74 -6.00 4.73
N SER A 717 3.56 -5.53 3.79
CA SER A 717 3.82 -4.11 3.52
C SER A 717 2.56 -3.27 3.30
N SER A 718 2.50 -2.11 3.97
CA SER A 718 1.36 -1.18 3.99
C SER A 718 0.98 -0.69 2.59
N GLU A 719 1.97 -0.27 1.78
CA GLU A 719 1.89 -0.02 0.33
C GLU A 719 1.02 -1.05 -0.43
N SER A 720 1.13 -2.32 -0.05
CA SER A 720 0.46 -3.43 -0.73
C SER A 720 -1.00 -3.62 -0.27
N ILE A 721 -1.37 -3.11 0.91
CA ILE A 721 -2.72 -3.26 1.49
C ILE A 721 -3.66 -2.15 1.00
N LEU A 722 -3.13 -0.97 0.68
CA LEU A 722 -3.89 0.24 0.37
C LEU A 722 -4.35 0.34 -1.10
N HIS A 723 -4.06 -0.65 -1.94
CA HIS A 723 -4.33 -0.62 -3.39
C HIS A 723 -4.98 -1.92 -3.90
N PRO A 724 -5.99 -1.85 -4.79
CA PRO A 724 -6.46 -3.01 -5.56
C PRO A 724 -5.35 -3.56 -6.47
N TRP A 725 -4.67 -4.61 -6.00
CA TRP A 725 -3.34 -5.01 -6.47
C TRP A 725 -3.27 -5.39 -7.96
N LYS A 726 -2.37 -4.74 -8.71
CA LYS A 726 -1.85 -5.24 -10.00
C LYS A 726 -0.80 -6.31 -9.72
N SER A 727 -0.72 -7.36 -10.53
CA SER A 727 -0.04 -8.61 -10.12
C SER A 727 1.49 -8.62 -10.20
N THR A 728 2.11 -7.48 -9.88
CA THR A 728 3.45 -7.09 -10.32
C THR A 728 4.21 -6.31 -9.24
N ASP A 729 3.48 -5.67 -8.34
CA ASP A 729 4.05 -4.75 -7.35
C ASP A 729 4.62 -5.58 -6.18
N PRO A 730 5.87 -5.33 -5.74
CA PRO A 730 6.53 -6.18 -4.76
C PRO A 730 5.79 -6.10 -3.42
N ALA A 731 5.44 -7.27 -2.88
CA ALA A 731 4.85 -7.41 -1.57
C ALA A 731 5.90 -8.00 -0.63
N TYR A 732 6.13 -7.37 0.52
CA TYR A 732 7.10 -7.83 1.49
C TYR A 732 6.41 -8.38 2.73
N LEU A 733 6.76 -9.60 3.13
CA LEU A 733 6.27 -10.24 4.35
C LEU A 733 7.35 -10.14 5.44
N ALA A 734 7.09 -9.33 6.46
CA ALA A 734 7.88 -9.30 7.69
C ALA A 734 7.47 -10.45 8.63
N VAL A 735 8.44 -11.08 9.28
CA VAL A 735 8.26 -12.24 10.17
C VAL A 735 9.04 -12.04 11.46
N ALA A 736 8.36 -12.14 12.60
CA ALA A 736 8.96 -12.06 13.94
C ALA A 736 9.33 -13.46 14.46
N LEU A 737 10.63 -13.76 14.56
CA LEU A 737 11.17 -15.06 14.97
C LEU A 737 11.63 -15.01 16.44
N HIS A 738 10.67 -15.28 17.31
CA HIS A 738 10.76 -15.08 18.76
C HIS A 738 11.90 -15.85 19.44
N ASP A 739 12.13 -17.11 19.04
CA ASP A 739 13.13 -17.99 19.66
C ASP A 739 14.51 -17.91 18.99
N SER A 740 14.57 -17.52 17.72
CA SER A 740 15.83 -17.14 17.06
C SER A 740 16.37 -15.80 17.54
N ASN A 741 15.49 -14.90 18.02
CA ASN A 741 15.79 -13.49 18.32
C ASN A 741 15.99 -12.61 17.07
N ASP A 742 15.26 -12.90 15.99
CA ASP A 742 15.42 -12.27 14.66
C ASP A 742 14.11 -11.70 14.12
N ILE A 743 14.20 -10.68 13.25
CA ILE A 743 13.16 -10.33 12.28
C ILE A 743 13.70 -10.60 10.87
N VAL A 744 12.88 -11.26 10.05
CA VAL A 744 13.18 -11.59 8.65
C VAL A 744 12.15 -10.96 7.73
N ILE A 745 12.58 -10.46 6.58
CA ILE A 745 11.70 -9.97 5.51
C ILE A 745 11.84 -10.89 4.30
N PHE A 746 10.71 -11.31 3.76
CA PHE A 746 10.61 -12.09 2.52
C PHE A 746 10.03 -11.23 1.38
N ASP A 747 10.54 -11.37 0.15
CA ASP A 747 9.80 -10.97 -1.08
C ASP A 747 8.72 -12.04 -1.33
N PHE A 748 7.48 -11.61 -1.55
CA PHE A 748 6.33 -12.47 -1.78
C PHE A 748 5.90 -12.42 -3.25
N SER A 749 6.14 -13.52 -3.97
CA SER A 749 5.90 -13.60 -5.41
C SER A 749 4.40 -13.68 -5.76
N ALA A 750 4.05 -13.27 -6.99
CA ALA A 750 2.71 -13.45 -7.53
C ALA A 750 2.25 -14.93 -7.64
N GLY A 751 3.17 -15.88 -7.45
CA GLY A 751 2.92 -17.33 -7.34
C GLY A 751 2.80 -17.86 -5.91
N GLY A 752 2.77 -16.99 -4.89
CA GLY A 752 2.67 -17.39 -3.48
C GLY A 752 3.96 -18.03 -2.97
N GLU A 753 5.11 -17.49 -3.38
CA GLU A 753 6.44 -17.95 -2.95
C GLU A 753 7.08 -16.90 -2.08
N LEU A 754 7.94 -17.33 -1.16
CA LEU A 754 8.59 -16.49 -0.15
C LEU A 754 10.10 -16.71 -0.26
N GLU A 755 10.86 -15.65 -0.57
CA GLU A 755 12.32 -15.65 -0.62
C GLU A 755 12.88 -14.68 0.42
N GLU A 756 13.73 -15.13 1.34
CA GLU A 756 14.34 -14.27 2.36
C GLU A 756 15.22 -13.21 1.69
N VAL A 757 14.83 -11.94 1.81
CA VAL A 757 15.56 -10.81 1.22
C VAL A 757 16.35 -10.00 2.25
N ALA A 758 15.96 -10.02 3.53
CA ALA A 758 16.68 -9.33 4.60
C ALA A 758 16.46 -9.97 5.97
N ARG A 759 17.41 -9.76 6.89
CA ARG A 759 17.34 -10.20 8.28
C ARG A 759 18.01 -9.19 9.20
N LEU A 760 17.43 -9.00 10.38
CA LEU A 760 18.04 -8.31 11.50
C LEU A 760 17.94 -9.20 12.74
N GLY A 761 19.09 -9.56 13.31
CA GLY A 761 19.18 -10.41 14.51
C GLY A 761 19.46 -9.63 15.78
N ASP A 762 19.32 -10.33 16.91
CA ASP A 762 19.44 -9.78 18.28
C ASP A 762 18.44 -8.64 18.58
N VAL A 763 17.17 -8.84 18.21
CA VAL A 763 16.10 -7.81 18.23
C VAL A 763 15.14 -7.83 19.43
N GLY A 764 15.51 -8.47 20.54
CA GLY A 764 14.77 -8.40 21.81
C GLY A 764 13.57 -9.34 21.95
N ARG A 765 13.68 -10.56 21.39
CA ARG A 765 12.67 -11.63 21.31
C ARG A 765 11.34 -11.11 20.75
N PRO A 766 11.28 -10.87 19.42
CA PRO A 766 10.17 -10.15 18.81
C PRO A 766 8.89 -10.98 18.91
N GLY A 767 7.84 -10.37 19.45
CA GLY A 767 6.49 -10.91 19.48
C GLY A 767 5.68 -10.48 18.27
N ILE A 768 5.91 -9.25 17.79
CA ILE A 768 5.17 -8.61 16.70
C ILE A 768 6.07 -7.75 15.80
N VAL A 769 5.70 -7.63 14.52
CA VAL A 769 6.32 -6.74 13.51
C VAL A 769 5.24 -6.20 12.58
N LEU A 770 5.27 -4.91 12.26
CA LEU A 770 4.23 -4.20 11.50
C LEU A 770 4.83 -3.09 10.61
N TRP A 771 4.15 -2.77 9.52
CA TRP A 771 4.49 -1.68 8.61
C TRP A 771 3.67 -0.42 8.97
N ALA A 772 4.18 0.78 8.67
CA ALA A 772 3.58 2.06 9.11
C ALA A 772 3.91 3.22 8.17
#